data_AF-A0A2E5XA81-F1
#
_entry.id   AF-A0A2E5XA81-F1
#
_cell.length_a   1.000
_cell.length_b   1.000
_cell.length_c   1.000
_cell.angle_alpha   90.00
_cell.angle_beta   90.00
_cell.angle_gamma   90.00
#
_symmetry.space_group_name_H-M   'P 1'
#
loop_
_entity.id
_entity.type
_entity.pdbx_description
1 polymer ?
#
loop_
_entity_poly.entity_id
_entity_poly.type
_entity_poly.pdbx_seq_one_letter_code
_entity_poly.pdbx_strand_id
1 'polypeptide(L)'
;MGRHGAVIVVVTLLALSWSATIPAVASDSRSNEGGSILFEKRIFASNEPLDATVGLWGLTLGRSYELHWMVHATNISDDIGLSTMVSSGTLPFFANQSAMQLELNEYHVANESMMYFLEIGLNSTAGWTNVSAIEPFSVFRNSMSPQYSEMFIFGDSLSDSGNTYSAFGTPESPPYWQGRYSNGKNWVDFTGDWVGFSNVAGRGGSTGNNRAFGGAATGNGLQFLVIENIGKQVDDWDQNNNLGPSDAVAIWGGGNDLINYGATNTQNLVDNLEEHAEQLIAAGGQELIFFELPPLEKTPGESGSSEEDRQALGQRVSDFNAEMATMVSNLNSTYGVVTHLIPIWIGFEMLYWSGEHFGITNVTHSACEHDGATCDSNDPIAPNVDEYIFFDNLHPTETTHNAVALFLRQVVGIPDYDGDNVADEFDLCPYTLPGILVSTDGCEIPPPDSDEDGVIDEVDECPGTDPELSVDEVGCATNQIDSDVDGVFDDVDLCPDTQPGWQVNSVGCSEWELDTDDDGIVDAQDDCQGTDLDEEIDEDGCSDSQKDSDSDGVTDDLDACPSTPREELVNKVGCSASQLDDDTDGVFNSQDVCPDTPQGAKDVNLQGCGPSQRDSDEDGVSDNLDLCPETEWLDEIDIYGCAANQRDTDKDGRKDSVDGCPLIWGSLNGCPVLTVELELVVTPDSISRTANVSITITCESGCLMDWNIAEPLIVADGSNARNGTFFATYTNVEDEIKQLTARVSIDGMWKEVPITIYFPPIVDDSNPVNETDGTVENTDSDQQGGGDEQNQGLALDSDSVAILALLLLLNIGVVAAIIVIRSRSRQNQDHRQRAMAAFERSLFEEDGAMTSPSPTENQEFSIESIPQLIEQNPERMEEKTSIDLPNIGDLID
;
A
#
# COMPACT_ATOMS: atom_id res chain seq x y z
N MET A 1 13.97 50.64 24.41
CA MET A 1 14.06 50.37 25.85
C MET A 1 12.66 49.99 26.32
N GLY A 2 12.23 48.74 26.15
CA GLY A 2 12.53 47.59 27.03
C GLY A 2 11.45 47.54 28.13
N ARG A 3 10.76 46.45 28.46
CA ARG A 3 10.97 45.00 28.35
C ARG A 3 9.58 44.34 28.51
N HIS A 4 9.22 43.36 27.68
CA HIS A 4 9.29 41.92 27.95
C HIS A 4 8.71 41.47 29.29
N GLY A 5 7.55 40.78 29.23
CA GLY A 5 7.00 40.03 30.36
C GLY A 5 5.51 39.71 30.23
N ALA A 6 5.05 39.09 29.13
CA ALA A 6 3.66 38.59 29.05
C ALA A 6 3.37 37.54 27.95
N VAL A 7 4.37 36.77 27.46
CA VAL A 7 4.14 35.80 26.35
C VAL A 7 4.48 34.34 26.72
N ILE A 8 4.90 34.04 27.97
CA ILE A 8 5.39 32.69 28.33
C ILE A 8 4.38 31.83 29.12
N VAL A 9 3.08 32.16 29.15
CA VAL A 9 2.09 31.39 29.97
C VAL A 9 0.89 30.85 29.18
N VAL A 10 0.83 31.03 27.86
CA VAL A 10 -0.27 30.48 27.03
C VAL A 10 0.18 29.31 26.14
N VAL A 11 1.49 29.07 26.01
CA VAL A 11 2.03 27.95 25.20
C VAL A 11 2.15 26.63 25.99
N THR A 12 2.11 26.68 27.32
CA THR A 12 2.24 25.48 28.19
C THR A 12 0.91 24.80 28.57
N LEU A 13 -0.24 25.31 28.11
CA LEU A 13 -1.56 24.72 28.37
C LEU A 13 -2.26 24.14 27.13
N LEU A 14 -1.63 24.23 25.95
CA LEU A 14 -2.09 23.58 24.70
C LEU A 14 -1.25 22.35 24.30
N ALA A 15 -0.23 22.01 25.10
CA ALA A 15 0.61 20.82 24.90
C ALA A 15 0.20 19.61 25.78
N LEU A 16 -1.00 19.63 26.38
CA LEU A 16 -1.51 18.56 27.25
C LEU A 16 -2.91 18.06 26.86
N SER A 17 -3.34 18.31 25.62
CA SER A 17 -4.58 17.76 25.06
C SER A 17 -4.33 16.95 23.79
N TRP A 18 -3.20 16.25 23.72
CA TRP A 18 -3.01 15.10 22.84
C TRP A 18 -3.05 13.84 23.70
N SER A 19 -4.25 13.50 24.15
CA SER A 19 -4.59 12.11 24.43
C SER A 19 -5.17 11.57 23.12
N ALA A 20 -4.29 11.13 22.23
CA ALA A 20 -4.67 10.31 21.10
C ALA A 20 -5.41 9.09 21.63
N THR A 21 -6.59 8.86 21.07
CA THR A 21 -7.41 7.67 21.30
C THR A 21 -6.59 6.45 20.91
N ILE A 22 -6.26 5.61 21.89
CA ILE A 22 -5.74 4.26 21.67
C ILE A 22 -6.80 3.49 20.87
N PRO A 23 -6.52 2.95 19.67
CA PRO A 23 -7.38 1.96 19.08
C PRO A 23 -7.38 0.74 20.00
N ALA A 24 -8.55 0.33 20.46
CA ALA A 24 -8.69 -0.93 21.18
C ALA A 24 -8.44 -2.07 20.20
N VAL A 25 -7.20 -2.54 20.14
CA VAL A 25 -6.83 -3.75 19.39
C VAL A 25 -7.52 -4.93 20.06
N ALA A 26 -8.31 -5.66 19.26
CA ALA A 26 -9.01 -6.86 19.66
C ALA A 26 -8.02 -7.89 20.21
N SER A 27 -8.35 -8.45 21.37
CA SER A 27 -7.57 -9.50 21.99
C SER A 27 -7.81 -10.83 21.28
N ASP A 28 -6.86 -11.26 20.47
CA ASP A 28 -6.67 -12.68 20.19
C ASP A 28 -5.36 -13.18 20.82
N SER A 29 -5.45 -14.37 21.38
CA SER A 29 -4.47 -14.93 22.31
C SER A 29 -3.12 -15.24 21.66
N ARG A 30 -2.04 -14.52 22.02
CA ARG A 30 -0.61 -14.93 21.93
C ARG A 30 0.28 -13.87 22.64
N SER A 31 1.34 -14.32 23.34
CA SER A 31 2.46 -13.60 24.01
C SER A 31 2.26 -12.20 24.66
N ASN A 32 2.81 -11.99 25.86
CA ASN A 32 2.80 -10.68 26.54
C ASN A 32 3.63 -9.58 25.82
N GLU A 33 4.35 -9.90 24.75
CA GLU A 33 5.22 -9.02 23.95
C GLU A 33 4.65 -8.85 22.54
N GLY A 34 4.74 -7.64 21.97
CA GLY A 34 4.29 -7.35 20.61
C GLY A 34 4.78 -6.01 20.07
N GLY A 35 4.54 -5.78 18.78
CA GLY A 35 4.97 -4.60 18.05
C GLY A 35 3.94 -4.14 17.02
N SER A 36 4.00 -2.87 16.63
CA SER A 36 3.15 -2.26 15.60
C SER A 36 3.92 -1.17 14.87
N ILE A 37 3.64 -0.96 13.59
CA ILE A 37 4.13 0.17 12.81
C ILE A 37 2.92 1.06 12.49
N LEU A 38 3.11 2.37 12.51
CA LEU A 38 2.09 3.34 12.12
C LEU A 38 2.72 4.40 11.22
N PHE A 39 2.13 4.60 10.04
CA PHE A 39 2.45 5.72 9.17
C PHE A 39 1.39 6.82 9.28
N GLU A 40 1.79 8.09 9.24
CA GLU A 40 0.85 9.21 9.15
C GLU A 40 0.21 9.33 7.76
N LYS A 41 0.90 8.84 6.72
CA LYS A 41 0.44 8.76 5.33
C LYS A 41 0.92 7.46 4.70
N ARG A 42 0.20 6.94 3.70
CA ARG A 42 0.57 5.70 3.01
C ARG A 42 1.36 5.92 1.71
N ILE A 43 1.34 7.14 1.18
CA ILE A 43 1.99 7.50 -0.08
C ILE A 43 3.08 8.54 0.20
N PHE A 44 4.31 8.21 -0.18
CA PHE A 44 5.51 9.04 -0.04
C PHE A 44 6.07 9.41 -1.41
N ALA A 45 6.79 10.51 -1.51
CA ALA A 45 7.68 10.79 -2.64
C ALA A 45 9.11 10.31 -2.32
N SER A 46 9.91 9.96 -3.33
CA SER A 46 11.27 9.42 -3.14
C SER A 46 12.25 10.37 -2.45
N ASN A 47 11.97 11.68 -2.49
CA ASN A 47 12.73 12.71 -1.80
C ASN A 47 12.25 12.98 -0.36
N GLU A 48 11.17 12.33 0.08
CA GLU A 48 10.68 12.46 1.45
C GLU A 48 11.23 11.31 2.31
N PRO A 49 11.52 11.54 3.59
CA PRO A 49 11.83 10.45 4.50
C PRO A 49 10.60 9.56 4.71
N LEU A 50 10.86 8.26 4.85
CA LEU A 50 9.94 7.28 5.39
C LEU A 50 9.85 7.47 6.89
N ASP A 51 8.89 8.28 7.32
CA ASP A 51 8.61 8.51 8.74
C ASP A 51 7.60 7.48 9.25
N ALA A 52 8.01 6.65 10.22
CA ALA A 52 7.19 5.60 10.83
C ALA A 52 7.31 5.60 12.36
N THR A 53 6.16 5.50 13.04
CA THR A 53 6.13 5.32 14.49
C THR A 53 6.01 3.84 14.84
N VAL A 54 7.03 3.30 15.48
CA VAL A 54 7.09 1.91 15.95
C VAL A 54 6.65 1.83 17.40
N GLY A 55 5.52 1.17 17.66
CA GLY A 55 5.03 0.85 18.99
C GLY A 55 5.53 -0.53 19.43
N LEU A 56 6.11 -0.63 20.62
CA LEU A 56 6.59 -1.90 21.21
C LEU A 56 5.98 -2.07 22.60
N TRP A 57 5.57 -3.27 22.98
CA TRP A 57 5.07 -3.58 24.33
C TRP A 57 5.49 -4.96 24.84
N GLY A 58 5.32 -5.16 26.14
CA GLY A 58 5.79 -6.35 26.86
C GLY A 58 7.27 -6.33 27.24
N LEU A 59 7.95 -5.19 27.06
CA LEU A 59 9.38 -5.06 27.28
C LEU A 59 9.77 -5.28 28.74
N THR A 60 10.89 -5.98 28.95
CA THR A 60 11.46 -6.18 30.28
C THR A 60 12.24 -4.94 30.70
N LEU A 61 11.78 -4.28 31.78
CA LEU A 61 12.42 -3.10 32.34
C LEU A 61 13.89 -3.36 32.71
N GLY A 62 14.76 -2.43 32.30
CA GLY A 62 16.18 -2.46 32.62
C GLY A 62 17.02 -3.34 31.69
N ARG A 63 16.45 -3.77 30.56
CA ARG A 63 17.12 -4.59 29.54
C ARG A 63 17.42 -3.78 28.29
N SER A 64 18.55 -4.08 27.64
CA SER A 64 18.87 -3.55 26.31
C SER A 64 18.22 -4.39 25.22
N TYR A 65 17.70 -3.70 24.23
CA TYR A 65 17.09 -4.26 23.03
C TYR A 65 17.69 -3.59 21.78
N GLU A 66 17.55 -4.24 20.65
CA GLU A 66 17.90 -3.72 19.33
C GLU A 66 16.70 -3.93 18.40
N LEU A 67 16.12 -2.83 17.93
CA LEU A 67 15.09 -2.87 16.89
C LEU A 67 15.81 -3.05 15.55
N HIS A 68 15.42 -4.05 14.78
CA HIS A 68 15.84 -4.22 13.39
C HIS A 68 14.67 -3.83 12.51
N TRP A 69 14.96 -3.18 11.39
CA TRP A 69 13.96 -2.88 10.38
C TRP A 69 14.49 -3.20 8.99
N MET A 70 13.58 -3.56 8.09
CA MET A 70 13.86 -3.84 6.70
C MET A 70 12.76 -3.25 5.83
N VAL A 71 13.14 -2.59 4.74
CA VAL A 71 12.20 -2.12 3.71
C VAL A 71 12.36 -3.02 2.51
N HIS A 72 11.24 -3.58 2.06
CA HIS A 72 11.18 -4.49 0.93
C HIS A 72 10.36 -3.88 -0.20
N ALA A 73 10.93 -3.84 -1.40
CA ALA A 73 10.21 -3.50 -2.63
C ALA A 73 9.45 -4.72 -3.16
N THR A 74 8.23 -4.51 -3.66
CA THR A 74 7.44 -5.53 -4.36
C THR A 74 7.63 -5.41 -5.87
N ASN A 75 7.57 -6.53 -6.59
CA ASN A 75 7.57 -6.52 -8.05
C ASN A 75 6.16 -6.26 -8.60
N ILE A 76 6.08 -5.46 -9.67
CA ILE A 76 4.83 -4.94 -10.28
C ILE A 76 4.08 -6.02 -11.11
N SER A 77 4.59 -7.26 -11.21
CA SER A 77 3.93 -8.33 -11.98
C SER A 77 2.91 -9.12 -11.16
N ASP A 78 1.94 -9.72 -11.85
CA ASP A 78 0.74 -10.47 -11.37
C ASP A 78 0.96 -11.55 -10.28
N ASP A 79 2.19 -11.78 -9.84
CA ASP A 79 2.55 -12.60 -8.69
C ASP A 79 3.16 -11.70 -7.62
N ILE A 80 2.41 -11.44 -6.54
CA ILE A 80 2.96 -10.90 -5.30
C ILE A 80 3.95 -11.95 -4.75
N GLY A 81 5.21 -11.90 -5.22
CA GLY A 81 6.30 -12.81 -4.94
C GLY A 81 7.69 -12.17 -5.12
N LEU A 82 8.63 -12.58 -4.25
CA LEU A 82 9.93 -12.01 -3.87
C LEU A 82 9.99 -10.49 -3.66
N SER A 83 10.11 -10.14 -2.38
CA SER A 83 10.36 -8.79 -1.92
C SER A 83 11.87 -8.50 -1.98
N THR A 84 12.29 -7.49 -2.74
CA THR A 84 13.71 -7.09 -2.79
C THR A 84 13.99 -6.15 -1.63
N MET A 85 14.87 -6.53 -0.70
CA MET A 85 15.28 -5.60 0.35
C MET A 85 16.03 -4.42 -0.28
N VAL A 86 15.49 -3.21 -0.07
CA VAL A 86 16.05 -1.97 -0.60
C VAL A 86 16.74 -1.15 0.48
N SER A 87 16.36 -1.34 1.74
CA SER A 87 16.97 -0.65 2.86
C SER A 87 16.82 -1.48 4.13
N SER A 88 17.79 -1.41 5.05
CA SER A 88 17.71 -2.05 6.38
C SER A 88 18.57 -1.32 7.39
N GLY A 89 18.24 -1.49 8.68
CA GLY A 89 18.98 -0.83 9.74
C GLY A 89 18.65 -1.36 11.13
N THR A 90 19.39 -0.86 12.13
CA THR A 90 19.19 -1.22 13.53
C THR A 90 19.20 0.00 14.45
N LEU A 91 18.35 -0.04 15.47
CA LEU A 91 18.23 1.01 16.49
C LEU A 91 18.33 0.39 17.89
N PRO A 92 19.50 0.48 18.56
CA PRO A 92 19.65 0.00 19.93
C PRO A 92 18.95 0.94 20.92
N PHE A 93 18.25 0.36 21.90
CA PHE A 93 17.59 1.12 22.96
C PHE A 93 17.58 0.40 24.31
N PHE A 94 17.34 1.15 25.38
CA PHE A 94 17.22 0.62 26.73
C PHE A 94 15.77 0.74 27.23
N ALA A 95 15.15 -0.40 27.57
CA ALA A 95 13.76 -0.43 28.01
C ALA A 95 13.60 0.18 29.41
N ASN A 96 13.09 1.41 29.47
CA ASN A 96 12.76 2.10 30.72
C ASN A 96 11.28 1.97 31.12
N GLN A 97 10.45 1.48 30.20
CA GLN A 97 9.01 1.25 30.32
C GLN A 97 8.66 -0.10 29.68
N SER A 98 7.53 -0.69 30.07
CA SER A 98 7.05 -1.95 29.48
C SER A 98 6.42 -1.78 28.10
N ALA A 99 6.15 -0.53 27.70
CA ALA A 99 5.75 -0.16 26.36
C ALA A 99 6.46 1.14 25.98
N MET A 100 6.87 1.25 24.71
CA MET A 100 7.60 2.39 24.19
C MET A 100 7.19 2.67 22.75
N GLN A 101 7.42 3.90 22.32
CA GLN A 101 7.34 4.31 20.93
C GLN A 101 8.73 4.76 20.47
N LEU A 102 9.09 4.38 19.26
CA LEU A 102 10.33 4.75 18.59
C LEU A 102 9.94 5.36 17.24
N GLU A 103 10.61 6.43 16.85
CA GLU A 103 10.45 6.99 15.51
C GLU A 103 11.55 6.43 14.62
N LEU A 104 11.16 6.03 13.41
CA LEU A 104 12.03 5.57 12.35
C LEU A 104 11.90 6.55 11.20
N ASN A 105 13.04 7.10 10.77
CA ASN A 105 13.11 8.04 9.66
C ASN A 105 14.21 7.56 8.71
N GLU A 106 13.82 7.04 7.55
CA GLU A 106 14.75 6.50 6.56
C GLU A 106 14.64 7.27 5.25
N TYR A 107 15.78 7.63 4.65
CA TYR A 107 15.83 8.38 3.39
C TYR A 107 16.18 7.46 2.22
N HIS A 108 15.76 7.84 1.01
CA HIS A 108 16.09 7.13 -0.23
C HIS A 108 15.74 5.64 -0.20
N VAL A 109 14.58 5.31 0.39
CA VAL A 109 14.10 3.93 0.57
C VAL A 109 13.47 3.34 -0.69
N ALA A 110 13.45 4.07 -1.81
CA ALA A 110 12.77 3.67 -3.04
C ALA A 110 13.74 3.20 -4.12
N ASN A 111 13.27 2.34 -5.01
CA ASN A 111 13.89 2.04 -6.29
C ASN A 111 12.85 2.29 -7.40
N GLU A 112 12.86 1.49 -8.48
CA GLU A 112 11.85 1.59 -9.54
C GLU A 112 10.47 1.03 -9.15
N SER A 113 10.33 0.38 -7.99
CA SER A 113 9.03 -0.08 -7.48
C SER A 113 8.18 1.07 -6.92
N MET A 114 6.87 0.86 -6.86
CA MET A 114 5.91 1.80 -6.27
C MET A 114 5.26 1.28 -4.99
N MET A 115 5.54 0.03 -4.60
CA MET A 115 4.84 -0.67 -3.52
C MET A 115 5.89 -1.38 -2.65
N TYR A 116 5.84 -1.10 -1.35
CA TYR A 116 6.85 -1.50 -0.39
C TYR A 116 6.22 -2.00 0.92
N PHE A 117 6.96 -2.81 1.66
CA PHE A 117 6.67 -3.18 3.04
C PHE A 117 7.78 -2.71 3.96
N LEU A 118 7.42 -2.13 5.12
CA LEU A 118 8.32 -1.94 6.24
C LEU A 118 8.10 -3.09 7.22
N GLU A 119 9.12 -3.90 7.44
CA GLU A 119 9.15 -4.95 8.46
C GLU A 119 10.00 -4.49 9.64
N ILE A 120 9.57 -4.81 10.85
CA ILE A 120 10.38 -4.67 12.06
C ILE A 120 10.52 -6.01 12.79
N GLY A 121 11.67 -6.21 13.43
CA GLY A 121 11.94 -7.31 14.34
C GLY A 121 12.66 -6.79 15.59
N LEU A 122 12.46 -7.45 16.73
CA LEU A 122 13.09 -7.04 17.99
C LEU A 122 14.05 -8.10 18.52
N ASN A 123 15.29 -7.69 18.74
CA ASN A 123 16.35 -8.50 19.33
C ASN A 123 16.66 -8.02 20.76
N SER A 124 17.13 -8.94 21.59
CA SER A 124 17.44 -8.70 23.00
C SER A 124 18.78 -9.33 23.36
N THR A 125 19.29 -9.08 24.56
CA THR A 125 20.52 -9.74 25.06
C THR A 125 20.48 -11.27 25.13
N ALA A 126 19.32 -11.91 24.88
CA ALA A 126 19.17 -13.37 24.81
C ALA A 126 18.83 -13.87 23.39
N GLY A 127 18.93 -13.00 22.38
CA GLY A 127 18.53 -13.28 21.00
C GLY A 127 17.18 -12.66 20.63
N TRP A 128 16.73 -13.02 19.42
CA TRP A 128 15.47 -12.59 18.82
C TRP A 128 14.27 -12.89 19.73
N THR A 129 13.35 -11.93 19.79
CA THR A 129 12.05 -12.07 20.45
C THR A 129 11.00 -12.47 19.42
N ASN A 130 9.78 -12.76 19.87
CA ASN A 130 8.65 -13.04 18.96
C ASN A 130 7.96 -11.75 18.46
N VAL A 131 8.56 -10.58 18.68
CA VAL A 131 7.99 -9.31 18.23
C VAL A 131 8.42 -9.05 16.80
N SER A 132 7.45 -9.09 15.90
CA SER A 132 7.54 -8.59 14.53
C SER A 132 6.28 -7.81 14.15
N ALA A 133 6.41 -6.91 13.19
CA ALA A 133 5.28 -6.26 12.54
C ALA A 133 5.68 -5.89 11.10
N ILE A 134 4.70 -5.89 10.20
CA ILE A 134 4.88 -5.51 8.80
C ILE A 134 3.78 -4.54 8.42
N GLU A 135 4.12 -3.47 7.70
CA GLU A 135 3.15 -2.49 7.21
C GLU A 135 3.45 -2.09 5.76
N PRO A 136 2.44 -2.13 4.87
CA PRO A 136 2.58 -1.71 3.47
C PRO A 136 2.53 -0.19 3.30
N PHE A 137 3.26 0.31 2.32
CA PHE A 137 3.25 1.70 1.88
C PHE A 137 3.68 1.83 0.41
N SER A 138 3.47 3.00 -0.18
CA SER A 138 3.87 3.30 -1.54
C SER A 138 4.84 4.47 -1.61
N VAL A 139 5.81 4.37 -2.51
CA VAL A 139 6.71 5.49 -2.84
C VAL A 139 6.61 5.77 -4.32
N PHE A 140 6.37 7.03 -4.68
CA PHE A 140 6.41 7.50 -6.05
C PHE A 140 7.71 8.26 -6.27
N ARG A 141 8.35 8.05 -7.42
CA ARG A 141 9.52 8.83 -7.82
C ARG A 141 9.16 10.32 -7.85
N ASN A 142 9.96 11.13 -7.17
CA ASN A 142 9.87 12.57 -7.27
C ASN A 142 10.26 13.04 -8.68
N SER A 143 9.53 14.02 -9.18
CA SER A 143 9.75 14.56 -10.51
C SER A 143 9.58 16.07 -10.48
N MET A 144 10.51 16.78 -11.11
CA MET A 144 10.34 18.19 -11.42
C MET A 144 9.20 18.38 -12.41
N SER A 145 8.41 19.44 -12.19
CA SER A 145 7.32 19.79 -13.07
C SER A 145 7.83 20.28 -14.43
N PRO A 146 7.24 19.83 -15.56
CA PRO A 146 7.50 20.44 -16.85
C PRO A 146 7.06 21.91 -16.85
N GLN A 147 7.74 22.73 -17.63
CA GLN A 147 7.49 24.18 -17.68
C GLN A 147 6.43 24.52 -18.73
N TYR A 148 5.16 24.23 -18.42
CA TYR A 148 4.05 24.61 -19.29
C TYR A 148 3.63 26.07 -19.09
N SER A 149 3.25 26.74 -20.17
CA SER A 149 2.64 28.08 -20.08
C SER A 149 1.16 28.00 -19.70
N GLU A 150 0.47 26.98 -20.20
CA GLU A 150 -0.91 26.62 -19.87
C GLU A 150 -1.15 25.16 -20.22
N MET A 151 -2.17 24.53 -19.63
CA MET A 151 -2.63 23.20 -20.02
C MET A 151 -4.11 23.23 -20.39
N PHE A 152 -4.46 22.74 -21.58
CA PHE A 152 -5.85 22.66 -22.06
C PHE A 152 -6.39 21.24 -21.94
N ILE A 153 -7.55 21.08 -21.31
CA ILE A 153 -8.11 19.77 -20.96
C ILE A 153 -9.40 19.56 -21.75
N PHE A 154 -9.48 18.44 -22.48
CA PHE A 154 -10.66 17.99 -23.20
C PHE A 154 -11.02 16.59 -22.73
N GLY A 155 -12.31 16.31 -22.53
CA GLY A 155 -12.70 15.01 -22.00
C GLY A 155 -14.09 14.96 -21.39
N ASP A 156 -14.25 14.06 -20.42
CA ASP A 156 -15.52 13.75 -19.79
C ASP A 156 -15.55 14.06 -18.27
N SER A 157 -16.37 13.33 -17.51
CA SER A 157 -16.58 13.53 -16.08
C SER A 157 -15.33 13.31 -15.24
N LEU A 158 -14.38 12.48 -15.70
CA LEU A 158 -13.11 12.24 -15.00
C LEU A 158 -12.23 13.49 -14.94
N SER A 159 -12.45 14.43 -15.86
CA SER A 159 -11.65 15.65 -16.00
C SER A 159 -12.46 16.92 -15.76
N ASP A 160 -13.79 16.84 -15.75
CA ASP A 160 -14.69 18.00 -15.64
C ASP A 160 -14.48 18.79 -14.32
N SER A 161 -14.23 20.09 -14.45
CA SER A 161 -14.05 21.06 -13.35
C SER A 161 -15.32 21.87 -13.02
N GLY A 162 -16.49 21.39 -13.42
CA GLY A 162 -17.80 21.99 -13.15
C GLY A 162 -18.50 22.58 -14.38
N ASN A 163 -18.07 22.23 -15.60
CA ASN A 163 -18.72 22.59 -16.85
C ASN A 163 -20.16 22.06 -16.90
N THR A 164 -20.40 20.77 -16.61
CA THR A 164 -21.75 20.21 -16.49
C THR A 164 -22.55 20.83 -15.37
N TYR A 165 -21.91 21.07 -14.21
CA TYR A 165 -22.59 21.67 -13.07
C TYR A 165 -23.07 23.08 -13.39
N SER A 166 -22.24 23.89 -14.04
CA SER A 166 -22.64 25.23 -14.50
C SER A 166 -23.77 25.18 -15.54
N ALA A 167 -23.81 24.12 -16.35
CA ALA A 167 -24.79 23.95 -17.42
C ALA A 167 -26.16 23.54 -16.89
N PHE A 168 -26.18 22.55 -16.00
CA PHE A 168 -27.36 21.75 -15.67
C PHE A 168 -27.56 21.56 -14.16
N GLY A 169 -26.60 21.95 -13.32
CA GLY A 169 -26.61 21.65 -11.89
C GLY A 169 -26.31 20.18 -11.58
N THR A 170 -25.64 19.47 -12.51
CA THR A 170 -25.26 18.06 -12.38
C THR A 170 -23.74 17.95 -12.43
N PRO A 171 -23.09 17.16 -11.56
CA PRO A 171 -23.71 16.38 -10.49
C PRO A 171 -24.23 17.28 -9.36
N GLU A 172 -25.15 16.79 -8.53
CA GLU A 172 -25.63 17.57 -7.38
C GLU A 172 -24.45 17.85 -6.44
N SER A 173 -24.23 19.11 -6.06
CA SER A 173 -23.07 19.50 -5.25
C SER A 173 -23.53 20.40 -4.09
N PRO A 174 -23.51 19.91 -2.82
CA PRO A 174 -23.16 18.55 -2.36
C PRO A 174 -24.14 17.45 -2.83
N PRO A 175 -23.80 16.14 -2.76
CA PRO A 175 -22.65 15.54 -2.07
C PRO A 175 -21.34 15.55 -2.85
N TYR A 176 -21.39 15.76 -4.16
CA TYR A 176 -20.19 15.94 -4.97
C TYR A 176 -19.49 17.27 -4.65
N TRP A 177 -18.19 17.36 -4.92
CA TRP A 177 -17.39 18.53 -4.57
C TRP A 177 -17.29 19.53 -5.71
N GLN A 178 -17.82 20.74 -5.50
CA GLN A 178 -17.71 21.88 -6.43
C GLN A 178 -18.00 21.54 -7.90
N GLY A 179 -19.00 20.68 -8.13
CA GLY A 179 -19.43 20.25 -9.46
C GLY A 179 -18.50 19.25 -10.17
N ARG A 180 -17.46 18.71 -9.51
CA ARG A 180 -16.67 17.57 -10.01
C ARG A 180 -17.47 16.28 -9.80
N TYR A 181 -17.23 15.26 -10.62
CA TYR A 181 -17.76 13.91 -10.37
C TYR A 181 -16.89 13.14 -9.37
N SER A 182 -16.63 13.75 -8.20
CA SER A 182 -15.89 13.14 -7.10
C SER A 182 -16.24 13.81 -5.76
N ASN A 183 -15.77 13.27 -4.63
CA ASN A 183 -15.88 13.88 -3.30
C ASN A 183 -14.88 15.02 -3.05
N GLY A 184 -13.97 15.29 -3.99
CA GLY A 184 -12.95 16.33 -3.86
C GLY A 184 -12.32 16.73 -5.19
N LYS A 185 -11.05 17.13 -5.15
CA LYS A 185 -10.25 17.49 -6.33
C LYS A 185 -10.17 16.33 -7.32
N ASN A 186 -10.22 16.65 -8.62
CA ASN A 186 -9.92 15.67 -9.66
C ASN A 186 -8.43 15.72 -10.06
N TRP A 187 -7.99 14.80 -10.92
CA TRP A 187 -6.59 14.70 -11.32
C TRP A 187 -6.04 16.03 -11.92
N VAL A 188 -6.89 16.78 -12.64
CA VAL A 188 -6.51 18.08 -13.25
C VAL A 188 -6.21 19.12 -12.18
N ASP A 189 -6.98 19.14 -11.09
CA ASP A 189 -6.73 20.02 -9.96
C ASP A 189 -5.35 19.71 -9.33
N PHE A 190 -5.01 18.43 -9.12
CA PHE A 190 -3.72 18.00 -8.58
C PHE A 190 -2.53 18.23 -9.52
N THR A 191 -2.73 18.09 -10.84
CA THR A 191 -1.71 18.43 -11.84
C THR A 191 -1.49 19.94 -11.91
N GLY A 192 -2.57 20.73 -11.82
CA GLY A 192 -2.50 22.19 -11.76
C GLY A 192 -1.69 22.70 -10.56
N ASP A 193 -1.91 22.11 -9.38
CA ASP A 193 -1.15 22.44 -8.17
C ASP A 193 0.36 22.15 -8.31
N TRP A 194 0.73 21.10 -9.07
CA TRP A 194 2.14 20.71 -9.29
C TRP A 194 2.83 21.54 -10.37
N VAL A 195 2.17 21.77 -11.51
CA VAL A 195 2.74 22.53 -12.64
C VAL A 195 2.63 24.05 -12.43
N GLY A 196 1.65 24.51 -11.65
CA GLY A 196 1.41 25.93 -11.38
C GLY A 196 0.38 26.60 -12.30
N PHE A 197 -0.55 25.83 -12.89
CA PHE A 197 -1.71 26.37 -13.62
C PHE A 197 -3.02 26.20 -12.83
N SER A 198 -4.06 26.95 -13.18
CA SER A 198 -5.37 26.85 -12.52
C SER A 198 -6.35 26.02 -13.36
N ASN A 199 -7.04 25.06 -12.74
CA ASN A 199 -8.09 24.29 -13.40
C ASN A 199 -9.40 25.10 -13.49
N VAL A 200 -9.70 25.67 -14.66
CA VAL A 200 -10.82 26.58 -14.86
C VAL A 200 -11.78 26.07 -15.93
N ALA A 201 -13.00 25.78 -15.51
CA ALA A 201 -14.12 25.41 -16.37
C ALA A 201 -14.36 26.45 -17.48
N GLY A 202 -14.43 26.00 -18.73
CA GLY A 202 -14.72 26.81 -19.90
C GLY A 202 -15.55 26.06 -20.94
N ARG A 203 -16.61 26.68 -21.45
CA ARG A 203 -17.42 26.20 -22.59
C ARG A 203 -17.52 27.26 -23.68
N GLY A 204 -17.74 26.82 -24.92
CA GLY A 204 -17.79 27.72 -26.07
C GLY A 204 -16.58 28.66 -26.13
N GLY A 205 -16.82 29.92 -26.51
CA GLY A 205 -15.78 30.96 -26.57
C GLY A 205 -15.32 31.54 -25.23
N SER A 206 -15.62 30.91 -24.08
CA SER A 206 -15.02 31.34 -22.79
C SER A 206 -13.53 31.01 -22.75
N THR A 207 -12.78 31.60 -21.80
CA THR A 207 -11.31 31.47 -21.71
C THR A 207 -10.84 30.35 -20.78
N GLY A 208 -11.73 29.60 -20.15
CA GLY A 208 -11.34 28.49 -19.25
C GLY A 208 -10.48 27.47 -20.01
N ASN A 209 -9.47 26.91 -19.36
CA ASN A 209 -8.56 25.95 -19.97
C ASN A 209 -9.12 24.52 -19.95
N ASN A 210 -10.07 24.23 -19.04
CA ASN A 210 -10.73 22.94 -18.96
C ASN A 210 -12.08 22.93 -19.67
N ARG A 211 -12.15 22.16 -20.75
CA ARG A 211 -13.30 21.98 -21.63
C ARG A 211 -14.05 20.67 -21.41
N ALA A 212 -13.52 19.80 -20.55
CA ALA A 212 -14.11 18.51 -20.27
C ALA A 212 -15.54 18.65 -19.77
N PHE A 213 -16.41 17.75 -20.20
CA PHE A 213 -17.84 17.84 -19.98
C PHE A 213 -18.38 16.46 -19.59
N GLY A 214 -18.88 16.32 -18.36
CA GLY A 214 -19.46 15.06 -17.87
C GLY A 214 -20.44 14.41 -18.84
N GLY A 215 -20.20 13.14 -19.14
CA GLY A 215 -20.94 12.35 -20.13
C GLY A 215 -20.42 12.46 -21.57
N ALA A 216 -19.40 13.27 -21.86
CA ALA A 216 -18.87 13.40 -23.22
C ALA A 216 -18.40 12.05 -23.80
N ALA A 217 -18.78 11.81 -25.06
CA ALA A 217 -18.23 10.74 -25.89
C ALA A 217 -17.01 11.24 -26.69
N THR A 218 -16.26 10.30 -27.28
CA THR A 218 -15.09 10.62 -28.14
C THR A 218 -15.46 11.38 -29.42
N GLY A 219 -16.70 11.22 -29.91
CA GLY A 219 -17.10 11.71 -31.22
C GLY A 219 -17.25 13.23 -31.35
N ASN A 220 -17.73 13.65 -32.53
CA ASN A 220 -18.04 15.04 -32.84
C ASN A 220 -19.40 15.48 -32.27
N GLY A 221 -19.63 16.80 -32.21
CA GLY A 221 -20.94 17.38 -31.97
C GLY A 221 -21.54 17.14 -30.58
N LEU A 222 -22.87 17.05 -30.51
CA LEU A 222 -23.59 16.90 -29.24
C LEU A 222 -24.16 15.49 -29.08
N GLN A 223 -23.88 14.85 -27.95
CA GLN A 223 -24.58 13.65 -27.52
C GLN A 223 -25.89 14.03 -26.82
N PHE A 224 -26.98 13.33 -27.17
CA PHE A 224 -28.35 13.64 -26.71
C PHE A 224 -28.75 15.11 -26.81
N LEU A 225 -28.25 15.84 -27.83
CA LEU A 225 -28.50 17.26 -28.10
C LEU A 225 -27.98 18.25 -27.05
N VAL A 226 -27.37 17.80 -25.95
CA VAL A 226 -27.01 18.68 -24.82
C VAL A 226 -25.61 18.42 -24.24
N ILE A 227 -25.08 17.21 -24.39
CA ILE A 227 -23.75 16.85 -23.91
C ILE A 227 -22.74 17.21 -25.00
N GLU A 228 -21.73 18.00 -24.65
CA GLU A 228 -20.66 18.40 -25.58
C GLU A 228 -19.62 17.29 -25.65
N ASN A 229 -19.63 16.51 -26.75
CA ASN A 229 -18.59 15.51 -26.99
C ASN A 229 -17.23 16.16 -27.21
N ILE A 230 -16.16 15.39 -27.10
CA ILE A 230 -14.78 15.90 -27.19
C ILE A 230 -14.57 16.70 -28.47
N GLY A 231 -15.04 16.23 -29.62
CA GLY A 231 -14.88 16.99 -30.88
C GLY A 231 -15.57 18.34 -30.86
N LYS A 232 -16.72 18.46 -30.17
CA LYS A 232 -17.40 19.75 -30.00
C LYS A 232 -16.66 20.69 -29.04
N GLN A 233 -16.02 20.14 -28.02
CA GLN A 233 -15.18 20.90 -27.10
C GLN A 233 -13.97 21.49 -27.84
N VAL A 234 -13.31 20.66 -28.67
CA VAL A 234 -12.17 21.05 -29.51
C VAL A 234 -12.59 22.07 -30.58
N ASP A 235 -13.66 21.81 -31.32
CA ASP A 235 -14.20 22.73 -32.33
C ASP A 235 -14.49 24.13 -31.79
N ASP A 236 -15.11 24.21 -30.61
CA ASP A 236 -15.45 25.50 -30.00
C ASP A 236 -14.22 26.25 -29.49
N TRP A 237 -13.24 25.50 -28.99
CA TRP A 237 -11.99 26.06 -28.51
C TRP A 237 -11.15 26.60 -29.68
N ASP A 238 -10.94 25.80 -30.72
CA ASP A 238 -10.09 26.10 -31.88
C ASP A 238 -10.60 27.30 -32.71
N GLN A 239 -11.91 27.57 -32.71
CA GLN A 239 -12.50 28.72 -33.40
C GLN A 239 -11.90 30.08 -33.02
N ASN A 240 -11.40 30.24 -31.80
CA ASN A 240 -10.98 31.54 -31.27
C ASN A 240 -9.61 31.52 -30.58
N ASN A 241 -8.95 30.36 -30.51
CA ASN A 241 -7.71 30.17 -29.78
C ASN A 241 -6.65 29.55 -30.69
N ASN A 242 -5.38 29.63 -30.28
CA ASN A 242 -4.26 28.88 -30.86
C ASN A 242 -3.40 28.42 -29.69
N LEU A 243 -2.67 27.33 -29.87
CA LEU A 243 -1.71 26.82 -28.88
C LEU A 243 -0.37 27.53 -29.02
N GLY A 244 0.21 27.89 -27.88
CA GLY A 244 1.60 28.29 -27.75
C GLY A 244 2.54 27.08 -27.84
N PRO A 245 3.84 27.31 -28.13
CA PRO A 245 4.83 26.24 -28.26
C PRO A 245 5.15 25.51 -26.94
N SER A 246 4.71 26.05 -25.81
CA SER A 246 4.89 25.51 -24.46
C SER A 246 3.55 25.23 -23.76
N ASP A 247 2.45 25.21 -24.52
CA ASP A 247 1.15 24.79 -24.00
C ASP A 247 1.03 23.26 -24.13
N ALA A 248 0.46 22.61 -23.12
CA ALA A 248 0.15 21.18 -23.14
C ALA A 248 -1.34 20.96 -23.39
N VAL A 249 -1.68 19.83 -24.02
CA VAL A 249 -3.06 19.42 -24.28
C VAL A 249 -3.31 18.05 -23.67
N ALA A 250 -4.32 17.91 -22.81
CA ALA A 250 -4.79 16.61 -22.34
C ALA A 250 -6.13 16.24 -22.97
N ILE A 251 -6.24 14.99 -23.43
CA ILE A 251 -7.46 14.41 -23.98
C ILE A 251 -7.76 13.09 -23.28
N TRP A 252 -8.92 12.99 -22.61
CA TRP A 252 -9.36 11.75 -21.96
C TRP A 252 -10.85 11.49 -22.17
N GLY A 253 -11.17 10.36 -22.82
CA GLY A 253 -12.55 9.89 -22.98
C GLY A 253 -12.61 8.50 -23.60
N GLY A 254 -13.82 7.99 -23.80
CA GLY A 254 -14.09 6.64 -24.30
C GLY A 254 -14.92 5.79 -23.34
N GLY A 255 -14.86 6.08 -22.03
CA GLY A 255 -15.65 5.37 -21.03
C GLY A 255 -17.16 5.49 -21.27
N ASN A 256 -17.64 6.69 -21.61
CA ASN A 256 -19.05 6.91 -21.95
C ASN A 256 -19.48 6.18 -23.23
N ASP A 257 -18.62 6.12 -24.24
CA ASP A 257 -18.89 5.39 -25.47
C ASP A 257 -19.14 3.91 -25.19
N LEU A 258 -18.29 3.29 -24.34
CA LEU A 258 -18.34 1.86 -24.03
C LEU A 258 -19.44 1.49 -23.03
N ILE A 259 -19.58 2.22 -21.91
CA ILE A 259 -20.56 1.92 -20.86
C ILE A 259 -21.94 2.49 -21.21
N ASN A 260 -22.01 3.78 -21.52
CA ASN A 260 -23.28 4.50 -21.56
C ASN A 260 -23.94 4.46 -22.94
N TYR A 261 -23.16 4.37 -24.03
CA TYR A 261 -23.64 4.50 -25.40
C TYR A 261 -23.53 3.21 -26.23
N GLY A 262 -23.02 2.13 -25.63
CA GLY A 262 -23.02 0.78 -26.21
C GLY A 262 -22.15 0.65 -27.46
N ALA A 263 -21.06 1.42 -27.56
CA ALA A 263 -20.10 1.29 -28.64
C ALA A 263 -19.37 -0.06 -28.54
N THR A 264 -19.25 -0.74 -29.69
CA THR A 264 -18.57 -2.04 -29.78
C THR A 264 -17.35 -2.02 -30.70
N ASN A 265 -17.13 -0.92 -31.43
CA ASN A 265 -16.00 -0.77 -32.34
C ASN A 265 -15.05 0.28 -31.76
N THR A 266 -14.02 -0.18 -31.05
CA THR A 266 -13.04 0.63 -30.33
C THR A 266 -12.21 1.50 -31.28
N GLN A 267 -11.88 0.99 -32.47
CA GLN A 267 -11.10 1.73 -33.45
C GLN A 267 -11.78 3.03 -33.86
N ASN A 268 -13.12 3.05 -33.99
CA ASN A 268 -13.85 4.29 -34.30
C ASN A 268 -13.72 5.34 -33.19
N LEU A 269 -13.57 4.94 -31.93
CA LEU A 269 -13.41 5.85 -30.80
C LEU A 269 -12.01 6.47 -30.85
N VAL A 270 -10.99 5.64 -31.11
CA VAL A 270 -9.59 6.08 -31.27
C VAL A 270 -9.44 6.98 -32.50
N ASP A 271 -10.06 6.64 -33.63
CA ASP A 271 -10.07 7.46 -34.84
C ASP A 271 -10.65 8.87 -34.57
N ASN A 272 -11.68 8.98 -33.73
CA ASN A 272 -12.22 10.29 -33.34
C ASN A 272 -11.18 11.08 -32.50
N LEU A 273 -10.53 10.44 -31.54
CA LEU A 273 -9.52 11.09 -30.70
C LEU A 273 -8.31 11.52 -31.52
N GLU A 274 -7.90 10.73 -32.52
CA GLU A 274 -6.86 11.07 -33.49
C GLU A 274 -7.26 12.32 -34.29
N GLU A 275 -8.48 12.37 -34.84
CA GLU A 275 -8.98 13.55 -35.58
C GLU A 275 -8.89 14.84 -34.74
N HIS A 276 -9.30 14.77 -33.47
CA HIS A 276 -9.25 15.92 -32.56
C HIS A 276 -7.82 16.32 -32.21
N ALA A 277 -6.94 15.34 -32.02
CA ALA A 277 -5.52 15.58 -31.79
C ALA A 277 -4.86 16.25 -32.99
N GLU A 278 -5.13 15.79 -34.21
CA GLU A 278 -4.64 16.39 -35.45
C GLU A 278 -5.09 17.85 -35.61
N GLN A 279 -6.34 18.16 -35.22
CA GLN A 279 -6.85 19.53 -35.22
C GLN A 279 -6.07 20.42 -34.24
N LEU A 280 -5.80 19.94 -33.03
CA LEU A 280 -5.04 20.69 -32.03
C LEU A 280 -3.56 20.84 -32.41
N ILE A 281 -2.96 19.84 -33.05
CA ILE A 281 -1.63 19.94 -33.66
C ILE A 281 -1.63 21.03 -34.74
N ALA A 282 -2.66 21.07 -35.60
CA ALA A 282 -2.81 22.11 -36.61
C ALA A 282 -3.00 23.52 -36.01
N ALA A 283 -3.58 23.61 -34.80
CA ALA A 283 -3.71 24.83 -34.01
C ALA A 283 -2.43 25.25 -33.28
N GLY A 284 -1.35 24.47 -33.39
CA GLY A 284 -0.01 24.78 -32.85
C GLY A 284 0.45 23.86 -31.71
N GLY A 285 -0.32 22.83 -31.35
CA GLY A 285 0.00 21.91 -30.27
C GLY A 285 1.29 21.12 -30.54
N GLN A 286 2.20 21.14 -29.57
CA GLN A 286 3.48 20.42 -29.63
C GLN A 286 3.58 19.29 -28.61
N GLU A 287 2.75 19.30 -27.58
CA GLU A 287 2.74 18.29 -26.52
C GLU A 287 1.31 17.86 -26.18
N LEU A 288 1.04 16.56 -26.34
CA LEU A 288 -0.27 15.96 -26.13
C LEU A 288 -0.20 14.83 -25.11
N ILE A 289 -1.13 14.82 -24.17
CA ILE A 289 -1.24 13.84 -23.09
C ILE A 289 -2.56 13.09 -23.27
N PHE A 290 -2.46 11.79 -23.40
CA PHE A 290 -3.58 10.86 -23.51
C PHE A 290 -3.59 9.92 -22.32
N PHE A 291 -4.73 9.29 -22.08
CA PHE A 291 -4.93 8.39 -20.96
C PHE A 291 -5.53 7.08 -21.48
N GLU A 292 -5.04 5.98 -20.95
CA GLU A 292 -5.76 4.71 -21.04
C GLU A 292 -7.10 4.81 -20.29
N LEU A 293 -8.00 3.88 -20.60
CA LEU A 293 -9.19 3.63 -19.79
C LEU A 293 -8.86 2.61 -18.69
N PRO A 294 -9.37 2.80 -17.46
CA PRO A 294 -9.31 1.78 -16.43
C PRO A 294 -10.22 0.60 -16.79
N PRO A 295 -10.03 -0.59 -16.18
CA PRO A 295 -10.92 -1.75 -16.30
C PRO A 295 -12.38 -1.42 -15.93
N LEU A 296 -13.18 -1.04 -16.94
CA LEU A 296 -14.55 -0.55 -16.74
C LEU A 296 -15.50 -1.62 -16.21
N GLU A 297 -15.22 -2.89 -16.50
CA GLU A 297 -15.93 -4.06 -16.00
C GLU A 297 -15.74 -4.31 -14.50
N LYS A 298 -14.83 -3.58 -13.84
CA LYS A 298 -14.61 -3.60 -12.39
C LYS A 298 -15.32 -2.46 -11.66
N THR A 299 -16.02 -1.58 -12.38
CA THR A 299 -16.80 -0.50 -11.75
C THR A 299 -18.00 -1.06 -10.97
N PRO A 300 -18.42 -0.43 -9.85
CA PRO A 300 -19.56 -0.92 -9.07
C PRO A 300 -20.86 -0.99 -9.89
N GLY A 301 -21.02 -0.12 -10.89
CA GLY A 301 -22.15 -0.10 -11.82
C GLY A 301 -22.31 -1.37 -12.65
N GLU A 302 -21.21 -2.10 -12.90
CA GLU A 302 -21.20 -3.36 -13.66
C GLU A 302 -21.27 -4.61 -12.76
N SER A 303 -21.36 -4.45 -11.43
CA SER A 303 -21.43 -5.57 -10.48
C SER A 303 -22.64 -6.50 -10.70
N GLY A 304 -23.74 -5.96 -11.25
CA GLY A 304 -24.95 -6.71 -11.60
C GLY A 304 -24.95 -7.34 -12.99
N SER A 305 -23.94 -7.08 -13.82
CA SER A 305 -23.80 -7.61 -15.18
C SER A 305 -23.37 -9.08 -15.15
N SER A 306 -23.65 -9.81 -16.24
CA SER A 306 -23.19 -11.21 -16.34
C SER A 306 -21.68 -11.28 -16.51
N GLU A 307 -21.05 -12.37 -16.07
CA GLU A 307 -19.61 -12.58 -16.25
C GLU A 307 -19.20 -12.50 -17.74
N GLU A 308 -20.03 -13.02 -18.65
CA GLU A 308 -19.79 -12.93 -20.10
C GLU A 308 -19.80 -11.48 -20.59
N ASP A 309 -20.75 -10.66 -20.11
CA ASP A 309 -20.84 -9.25 -20.47
C ASP A 309 -19.66 -8.44 -19.90
N ARG A 310 -19.24 -8.74 -18.66
CA ARG A 310 -18.08 -8.12 -18.01
C ARG A 310 -16.78 -8.45 -18.73
N GLN A 311 -16.54 -9.73 -19.07
CA GLN A 311 -15.37 -10.13 -19.86
C GLN A 311 -15.37 -9.48 -21.25
N ALA A 312 -16.53 -9.38 -21.90
CA ALA A 312 -16.63 -8.71 -23.19
C ALA A 312 -16.35 -7.20 -23.09
N LEU A 313 -16.75 -6.55 -21.99
CA LEU A 313 -16.42 -5.16 -21.73
C LEU A 313 -14.91 -4.98 -21.46
N GLY A 314 -14.32 -5.80 -20.58
CA GLY A 314 -12.88 -5.76 -20.31
C GLY A 314 -12.04 -5.96 -21.57
N GLN A 315 -12.43 -6.88 -22.46
CA GLN A 315 -11.76 -7.05 -23.74
C GLN A 315 -11.85 -5.79 -24.61
N ARG A 316 -13.00 -5.11 -24.67
CA ARG A 316 -13.12 -3.85 -25.43
C ARG A 316 -12.27 -2.74 -24.85
N VAL A 317 -12.15 -2.66 -23.52
CA VAL A 317 -11.28 -1.66 -22.88
C VAL A 317 -9.81 -1.95 -23.21
N SER A 318 -9.39 -3.21 -23.12
CA SER A 318 -8.05 -3.65 -23.51
C SER A 318 -7.75 -3.35 -24.99
N ASP A 319 -8.69 -3.63 -25.90
CA ASP A 319 -8.55 -3.35 -27.33
C ASP A 319 -8.40 -1.83 -27.57
N PHE A 320 -9.23 -1.01 -26.92
CA PHE A 320 -9.15 0.45 -26.99
C PHE A 320 -7.78 0.98 -26.51
N ASN A 321 -7.26 0.48 -25.38
CA ASN A 321 -5.96 0.91 -24.86
C ASN A 321 -4.80 0.53 -25.81
N ALA A 322 -4.85 -0.66 -26.41
CA ALA A 322 -3.87 -1.09 -27.41
C ALA A 322 -3.91 -0.24 -28.69
N GLU A 323 -5.11 0.13 -29.15
CA GLU A 323 -5.31 1.03 -30.29
C GLU A 323 -4.84 2.46 -29.97
N MET A 324 -5.11 2.96 -28.76
CA MET A 324 -4.60 4.25 -28.27
C MET A 324 -3.07 4.30 -28.27
N ALA A 325 -2.40 3.27 -27.77
CA ALA A 325 -0.94 3.18 -27.80
C ALA A 325 -0.38 3.27 -29.23
N THR A 326 -1.07 2.63 -30.19
CA THR A 326 -0.73 2.72 -31.61
C THR A 326 -0.92 4.13 -32.15
N MET A 327 -2.06 4.77 -31.87
CA MET A 327 -2.36 6.15 -32.28
C MET A 327 -1.33 7.15 -31.73
N VAL A 328 -1.02 7.09 -30.44
CA VAL A 328 -0.04 7.97 -29.77
C VAL A 328 1.34 7.91 -30.43
N SER A 329 1.80 6.70 -30.78
CA SER A 329 3.06 6.48 -31.50
C SER A 329 3.03 7.03 -32.94
N ASN A 330 1.89 6.88 -33.62
CA ASN A 330 1.69 7.41 -34.97
C ASN A 330 1.69 8.95 -34.99
N LEU A 331 1.05 9.61 -34.03
CA LEU A 331 1.03 11.07 -33.92
C LEU A 331 2.45 11.63 -33.76
N ASN A 332 3.25 11.06 -32.85
CA ASN A 332 4.64 11.45 -32.63
C ASN A 332 5.47 11.29 -33.92
N SER A 333 5.45 10.10 -34.52
CA SER A 333 6.25 9.82 -35.72
C SER A 333 5.82 10.61 -36.96
N THR A 334 4.54 10.94 -37.09
CA THR A 334 3.98 11.66 -38.25
C THR A 334 4.18 13.17 -38.14
N TYR A 335 3.93 13.74 -36.96
CA TYR A 335 3.91 15.19 -36.76
C TYR A 335 5.13 15.74 -36.02
N GLY A 336 5.96 14.88 -35.42
CA GLY A 336 7.13 15.30 -34.63
C GLY A 336 6.76 16.01 -33.32
N VAL A 337 5.55 15.73 -32.80
CA VAL A 337 5.06 16.25 -31.52
C VAL A 337 5.43 15.30 -30.38
N VAL A 338 5.53 15.84 -29.17
CA VAL A 338 5.68 15.03 -27.96
C VAL A 338 4.31 14.46 -27.61
N THR A 339 4.24 13.16 -27.38
CA THR A 339 3.01 12.49 -26.95
C THR A 339 3.28 11.63 -25.72
N HIS A 340 2.34 11.68 -24.78
CA HIS A 340 2.35 10.90 -23.55
C HIS A 340 1.10 10.04 -23.50
N LEU A 341 1.24 8.78 -23.05
CA LEU A 341 0.11 7.91 -22.72
C LEU A 341 0.22 7.53 -21.24
N ILE A 342 -0.71 8.01 -20.43
CA ILE A 342 -0.74 7.73 -19.00
C ILE A 342 -1.30 6.31 -18.77
N PRO A 343 -0.56 5.42 -18.08
CA PRO A 343 -0.91 4.01 -17.95
C PRO A 343 -1.95 3.78 -16.85
N ILE A 344 -3.18 4.20 -17.10
CA ILE A 344 -4.28 4.12 -16.14
C ILE A 344 -4.71 2.68 -15.88
N TRP A 345 -4.57 1.78 -16.85
CA TRP A 345 -4.98 0.38 -16.67
C TRP A 345 -4.20 -0.28 -15.52
N ILE A 346 -2.87 -0.28 -15.62
CA ILE A 346 -2.01 -0.88 -14.59
C ILE A 346 -2.11 -0.11 -13.26
N GLY A 347 -2.21 1.22 -13.32
CA GLY A 347 -2.40 2.02 -12.11
C GLY A 347 -3.69 1.66 -11.36
N PHE A 348 -4.79 1.38 -12.08
CA PHE A 348 -6.02 0.90 -11.47
C PHE A 348 -5.85 -0.51 -10.88
N GLU A 349 -5.24 -1.44 -11.62
CA GLU A 349 -4.98 -2.81 -11.14
C GLU A 349 -4.15 -2.80 -9.83
N MET A 350 -3.15 -1.93 -9.73
CA MET A 350 -2.37 -1.75 -8.50
C MET A 350 -3.22 -1.30 -7.31
N LEU A 351 -4.10 -0.30 -7.51
CA LEU A 351 -5.00 0.15 -6.44
C LEU A 351 -6.03 -0.93 -6.07
N TYR A 352 -6.46 -1.72 -7.05
CA TYR A 352 -7.49 -2.75 -6.86
C TYR A 352 -6.97 -3.98 -6.13
N TRP A 353 -5.76 -4.46 -6.46
CA TRP A 353 -5.19 -5.66 -5.86
C TRP A 353 -4.30 -5.39 -4.64
N SER A 354 -3.74 -4.19 -4.54
CA SER A 354 -2.77 -3.83 -3.51
C SER A 354 -3.14 -2.54 -2.79
N GLY A 355 -4.44 -2.29 -2.61
CA GLY A 355 -4.98 -1.04 -2.08
C GLY A 355 -4.40 -0.63 -0.72
N GLU A 356 -4.01 -1.59 0.12
CA GLU A 356 -3.40 -1.37 1.44
C GLU A 356 -2.10 -0.55 1.37
N HIS A 357 -1.34 -0.64 0.29
CA HIS A 357 -0.13 0.17 0.06
C HIS A 357 -0.45 1.66 -0.12
N PHE A 358 -1.67 1.96 -0.57
CA PHE A 358 -2.16 3.31 -0.85
C PHE A 358 -3.14 3.84 0.21
N GLY A 359 -3.43 3.04 1.25
CA GLY A 359 -4.45 3.36 2.26
C GLY A 359 -5.89 3.14 1.78
N ILE A 360 -6.08 2.35 0.73
CA ILE A 360 -7.38 1.97 0.18
C ILE A 360 -7.78 0.62 0.73
N THR A 361 -8.95 0.54 1.38
CA THR A 361 -9.49 -0.72 1.92
C THR A 361 -10.70 -1.22 1.14
N ASN A 362 -11.39 -0.35 0.39
CA ASN A 362 -12.56 -0.71 -0.39
C ASN A 362 -12.34 -0.45 -1.89
N VAL A 363 -12.16 -1.53 -2.64
CA VAL A 363 -11.81 -1.50 -4.07
C VAL A 363 -12.98 -1.84 -5.00
N THR A 364 -14.09 -2.34 -4.46
CA THR A 364 -15.21 -2.90 -5.24
C THR A 364 -16.53 -2.12 -5.13
N HIS A 365 -16.73 -1.38 -4.04
CA HIS A 365 -17.98 -0.67 -3.76
C HIS A 365 -17.80 0.84 -3.86
N SER A 366 -18.92 1.54 -4.05
CA SER A 366 -18.99 2.99 -4.00
C SER A 366 -19.09 3.49 -2.57
N ALA A 367 -18.42 4.61 -2.27
CA ALA A 367 -18.51 5.27 -0.97
C ALA A 367 -19.88 5.92 -0.73
N CYS A 368 -20.55 6.38 -1.79
CA CYS A 368 -21.93 6.82 -1.73
C CYS A 368 -22.89 5.68 -2.08
N GLU A 369 -23.78 5.32 -1.15
CA GLU A 369 -24.85 4.36 -1.37
C GLU A 369 -26.05 5.04 -2.04
N HIS A 370 -26.21 4.86 -3.37
CA HIS A 370 -27.26 5.54 -4.12
C HIS A 370 -28.01 4.63 -5.10
N ASP A 371 -29.28 5.00 -5.36
CA ASP A 371 -30.09 4.44 -6.43
C ASP A 371 -30.09 5.40 -7.63
N GLY A 372 -29.42 5.06 -8.74
CA GLY A 372 -29.46 5.87 -9.97
C GLY A 372 -28.09 6.08 -10.61
N ALA A 373 -27.95 7.14 -11.41
CA ALA A 373 -26.73 7.44 -12.16
C ALA A 373 -25.71 8.30 -11.37
N THR A 374 -26.16 9.05 -10.37
CA THR A 374 -25.33 9.91 -9.50
C THR A 374 -25.87 9.89 -8.08
N CYS A 375 -24.99 10.19 -7.12
CA CYS A 375 -25.33 10.38 -5.70
C CYS A 375 -26.18 11.66 -5.46
N ASP A 376 -27.23 11.56 -4.66
CA ASP A 376 -28.10 12.67 -4.25
C ASP A 376 -27.76 13.17 -2.84
N SER A 377 -28.15 14.41 -2.50
CA SER A 377 -27.88 15.02 -1.18
C SER A 377 -28.35 14.24 0.07
N ASN A 378 -29.22 13.24 -0.08
CA ASN A 378 -29.73 12.45 1.05
C ASN A 378 -29.12 11.05 1.13
N ASP A 379 -28.27 10.69 0.18
CA ASP A 379 -27.66 9.38 0.13
C ASP A 379 -26.57 9.24 1.19
N PRO A 380 -26.46 8.08 1.86
CA PRO A 380 -25.38 7.82 2.82
C PRO A 380 -24.02 7.85 2.13
N ILE A 381 -23.05 8.51 2.77
CA ILE A 381 -21.64 8.49 2.35
C ILE A 381 -20.85 7.80 3.46
N ALA A 382 -19.97 6.87 3.07
CA ALA A 382 -19.05 6.21 3.96
C ALA A 382 -18.20 7.24 4.73
N PRO A 383 -18.05 7.11 6.06
CA PRO A 383 -17.28 8.06 6.86
C PRO A 383 -15.77 8.05 6.54
N ASN A 384 -15.28 6.94 5.99
CA ASN A 384 -13.91 6.70 5.53
C ASN A 384 -13.82 6.73 4.00
N VAL A 385 -14.49 7.69 3.34
CA VAL A 385 -14.50 7.83 1.87
C VAL A 385 -13.11 7.84 1.23
N ASP A 386 -12.09 8.30 1.97
CA ASP A 386 -10.71 8.37 1.47
C ASP A 386 -10.06 6.97 1.31
N GLU A 387 -10.66 5.92 1.88
CA GLU A 387 -10.22 4.52 1.77
C GLU A 387 -10.91 3.76 0.62
N TYR A 388 -11.66 4.46 -0.25
CA TYR A 388 -12.41 3.88 -1.37
C TYR A 388 -11.80 4.25 -2.72
N ILE A 389 -11.84 3.32 -3.69
CA ILE A 389 -11.55 3.66 -5.10
C ILE A 389 -12.66 4.52 -5.69
N PHE A 390 -13.91 4.13 -5.45
CA PHE A 390 -15.08 4.70 -6.12
C PHE A 390 -15.89 5.59 -5.18
N PHE A 391 -16.18 6.82 -5.62
CA PHE A 391 -17.08 7.72 -4.90
C PHE A 391 -18.54 7.33 -5.14
N ASP A 392 -18.92 7.12 -6.40
CA ASP A 392 -20.23 6.63 -6.81
C ASP A 392 -20.07 5.33 -7.63
N ASN A 393 -21.12 4.83 -8.27
CA ASN A 393 -21.03 3.56 -9.00
C ASN A 393 -20.11 3.54 -10.24
N LEU A 394 -19.47 4.67 -10.58
CA LEU A 394 -18.60 4.79 -11.75
C LEU A 394 -17.33 5.61 -11.46
N HIS A 395 -17.47 6.74 -10.76
CA HIS A 395 -16.44 7.76 -10.67
C HIS A 395 -15.52 7.57 -9.46
N PRO A 396 -14.22 7.87 -9.61
CA PRO A 396 -13.24 7.70 -8.54
C PRO A 396 -13.36 8.75 -7.42
N THR A 397 -12.86 8.41 -6.24
CA THR A 397 -12.70 9.34 -5.11
C THR A 397 -11.57 10.34 -5.36
N GLU A 398 -11.47 11.37 -4.50
CA GLU A 398 -10.35 12.31 -4.47
C GLU A 398 -9.02 11.57 -4.28
N THR A 399 -8.97 10.55 -3.41
CA THR A 399 -7.79 9.69 -3.20
C THR A 399 -7.34 9.05 -4.49
N THR A 400 -8.26 8.45 -5.24
CA THR A 400 -7.92 7.81 -6.52
C THR A 400 -7.56 8.83 -7.60
N HIS A 401 -8.18 10.01 -7.62
CA HIS A 401 -7.76 11.09 -8.51
C HIS A 401 -6.36 11.63 -8.20
N ASN A 402 -5.95 11.65 -6.92
CA ASN A 402 -4.58 11.97 -6.55
C ASN A 402 -3.60 10.91 -7.09
N ALA A 403 -3.94 9.62 -6.98
CA ALA A 403 -3.13 8.54 -7.57
C ALA A 403 -2.99 8.69 -9.09
N VAL A 404 -4.07 9.02 -9.81
CA VAL A 404 -4.01 9.33 -11.26
C VAL A 404 -3.04 10.48 -11.55
N ALA A 405 -3.06 11.54 -10.75
CA ALA A 405 -2.13 12.65 -10.91
C ALA A 405 -0.67 12.23 -10.63
N LEU A 406 -0.42 11.32 -9.67
CA LEU A 406 0.91 10.77 -9.42
C LEU A 406 1.41 9.91 -10.58
N PHE A 407 0.57 9.06 -11.18
CA PHE A 407 0.94 8.31 -12.39
C PHE A 407 1.26 9.24 -13.56
N LEU A 408 0.49 10.33 -13.73
CA LEU A 408 0.79 11.34 -14.72
C LEU A 408 2.17 11.97 -14.49
N ARG A 409 2.50 12.34 -13.24
CA ARG A 409 3.81 12.94 -12.89
C ARG A 409 4.98 12.02 -13.22
N GLN A 410 4.82 10.71 -13.09
CA GLN A 410 5.87 9.76 -13.43
C GLN A 410 6.17 9.72 -14.94
N VAL A 411 5.15 9.97 -15.77
CA VAL A 411 5.28 9.94 -17.24
C VAL A 411 5.73 11.29 -17.80
N VAL A 412 5.11 12.38 -17.36
CA VAL A 412 5.35 13.72 -17.95
C VAL A 412 6.41 14.53 -17.21
N GLY A 413 6.71 14.16 -15.96
CA GLY A 413 7.69 14.86 -15.13
C GLY A 413 9.11 14.56 -15.54
N ILE A 414 10.00 15.51 -15.23
CA ILE A 414 11.44 15.31 -15.39
C ILE A 414 11.92 14.59 -14.11
N PRO A 415 12.48 13.37 -14.21
CA PRO A 415 12.93 12.62 -13.04
C PRO A 415 13.94 13.41 -12.19
N ASP A 416 13.73 13.41 -10.87
CA ASP A 416 14.54 14.08 -9.85
C ASP A 416 14.34 13.30 -8.53
N TYR A 417 15.04 12.17 -8.41
CA TYR A 417 14.77 11.15 -7.42
C TYR A 417 14.96 11.66 -5.98
N ASP A 418 16.00 12.43 -5.70
CA ASP A 418 16.32 12.94 -4.36
C ASP A 418 15.76 14.34 -4.08
N GLY A 419 15.21 15.02 -5.09
CA GLY A 419 14.48 16.27 -4.95
C GLY A 419 15.36 17.50 -4.75
N ASP A 420 16.62 17.44 -5.18
CA ASP A 420 17.56 18.56 -5.07
C ASP A 420 17.38 19.62 -6.18
N ASN A 421 16.47 19.36 -7.14
CA ASN A 421 16.15 20.16 -8.34
C ASN A 421 17.21 20.06 -9.46
N VAL A 422 18.02 19.01 -9.46
CA VAL A 422 18.83 18.57 -10.58
C VAL A 422 18.18 17.31 -11.14
N ALA A 423 17.99 17.27 -12.47
CA ALA A 423 17.38 16.08 -13.07
C ALA A 423 18.33 14.89 -12.96
N ASP A 424 17.80 13.68 -12.77
CA ASP A 424 18.59 12.44 -12.65
C ASP A 424 19.62 12.27 -13.78
N GLU A 425 19.31 12.72 -15.00
CA GLU A 425 20.22 12.62 -16.17
C GLU A 425 21.45 13.54 -16.05
N PHE A 426 21.37 14.59 -15.24
CA PHE A 426 22.42 15.57 -14.99
C PHE A 426 23.01 15.50 -13.58
N ASP A 427 22.47 14.62 -12.74
CA ASP A 427 22.85 14.48 -11.34
C ASP A 427 23.94 13.42 -11.16
N LEU A 428 25.06 13.82 -10.55
CA LEU A 428 26.19 12.95 -10.19
C LEU A 428 26.07 12.40 -8.76
N CYS A 429 25.16 12.94 -7.96
CA CYS A 429 24.95 12.65 -6.55
C CYS A 429 23.45 12.36 -6.25
N PRO A 430 22.91 11.22 -6.74
CA PRO A 430 21.45 10.91 -6.78
C PRO A 430 20.79 10.60 -5.42
N TYR A 431 21.48 10.88 -4.31
CA TYR A 431 21.05 10.60 -2.95
C TYR A 431 21.42 11.77 -2.02
N THR A 432 21.33 12.99 -2.53
CA THR A 432 21.55 14.18 -1.73
C THR A 432 20.39 14.37 -0.75
N LEU A 433 20.72 14.62 0.52
CA LEU A 433 19.70 14.79 1.54
C LEU A 433 18.86 16.05 1.30
N PRO A 434 17.54 16.01 1.58
CA PRO A 434 16.66 17.15 1.37
C PRO A 434 17.14 18.42 2.11
N GLY A 435 17.23 19.54 1.39
CA GLY A 435 17.56 20.85 1.93
C GLY A 435 19.05 21.20 1.95
N ILE A 436 19.93 20.30 1.48
CA ILE A 436 21.34 20.60 1.22
C ILE A 436 21.47 21.51 -0.01
N LEU A 437 22.45 22.43 0.01
CA LEU A 437 22.74 23.27 -1.14
C LEU A 437 23.63 22.49 -2.11
N VAL A 438 23.11 22.29 -3.32
CA VAL A 438 23.79 21.53 -4.37
C VAL A 438 24.31 22.42 -5.48
N SER A 439 25.35 21.90 -6.13
CA SER A 439 25.95 22.41 -7.36
C SER A 439 25.08 22.03 -8.58
N THR A 440 25.46 22.46 -9.79
CA THR A 440 24.72 22.12 -11.02
C THR A 440 24.80 20.65 -11.42
N ASP A 441 25.65 19.88 -10.75
CA ASP A 441 25.82 18.43 -10.89
C ASP A 441 25.14 17.65 -9.75
N GLY A 442 24.30 18.30 -8.94
CA GLY A 442 23.55 17.70 -7.83
C GLY A 442 24.37 17.38 -6.58
N CYS A 443 25.68 17.59 -6.63
CA CYS A 443 26.54 17.31 -5.48
C CYS A 443 26.55 18.46 -4.46
N GLU A 444 26.65 18.10 -3.18
CA GLU A 444 26.78 19.05 -2.06
C GLU A 444 27.94 20.03 -2.32
N ILE A 445 27.67 21.32 -2.11
CA ILE A 445 28.71 22.35 -2.18
C ILE A 445 29.47 22.33 -0.84
N PRO A 446 30.74 21.86 -0.78
CA PRO A 446 31.49 21.88 0.47
C PRO A 446 31.70 23.34 0.92
N PRO A 447 31.83 23.58 2.24
CA PRO A 447 32.27 24.88 2.74
C PRO A 447 33.60 25.30 2.11
N PRO A 448 33.87 26.60 1.95
CA PRO A 448 35.11 27.07 1.33
C PRO A 448 36.35 26.66 2.15
N ASP A 449 37.38 26.22 1.43
CA ASP A 449 38.75 25.92 1.86
C ASP A 449 39.67 26.70 0.89
N SER A 450 40.26 27.80 1.36
CA SER A 450 40.92 28.81 0.52
C SER A 450 42.31 28.41 0.05
N ASP A 451 43.02 27.57 0.80
CA ASP A 451 44.36 27.08 0.52
C ASP A 451 44.41 25.59 0.19
N GLU A 452 43.26 24.91 0.16
CA GLU A 452 43.06 23.54 -0.32
C GLU A 452 43.86 22.49 0.48
N ASP A 453 44.11 22.75 1.77
CA ASP A 453 44.88 21.87 2.65
C ASP A 453 44.01 20.79 3.35
N GLY A 454 42.70 20.83 3.14
CA GLY A 454 41.72 19.89 3.71
C GLY A 454 41.02 20.39 4.97
N VAL A 455 41.30 21.62 5.44
CA VAL A 455 40.66 22.24 6.59
C VAL A 455 39.87 23.48 6.14
N ILE A 456 38.56 23.50 6.42
CA ILE A 456 37.69 24.59 5.96
C ILE A 456 38.04 25.94 6.60
N ASP A 457 37.85 27.03 5.87
CA ASP A 457 38.22 28.41 6.25
C ASP A 457 37.75 28.83 7.67
N GLU A 458 36.65 28.27 8.17
CA GLU A 458 36.09 28.61 9.48
C GLU A 458 36.93 28.06 10.65
N VAL A 459 37.68 26.96 10.44
CA VAL A 459 38.44 26.25 11.48
C VAL A 459 39.95 26.15 11.19
N ASP A 460 40.42 26.66 10.05
CA ASP A 460 41.84 26.77 9.71
C ASP A 460 42.55 27.91 10.49
N GLU A 461 43.57 27.55 11.27
CA GLU A 461 44.44 28.48 12.00
C GLU A 461 45.75 28.82 11.24
N CYS A 462 46.04 28.13 10.14
CA CYS A 462 47.28 28.17 9.37
C CYS A 462 47.08 28.52 7.88
N PRO A 463 46.44 29.67 7.55
CA PRO A 463 46.09 29.98 6.16
C PRO A 463 47.31 30.14 5.24
N GLY A 464 47.26 29.47 4.09
CA GLY A 464 48.30 29.38 3.08
C GLY A 464 49.20 28.15 3.22
N THR A 465 48.74 27.09 3.87
CA THR A 465 49.40 25.79 3.86
C THR A 465 49.39 25.20 2.45
N ASP A 466 50.44 24.46 2.10
CA ASP A 466 50.53 23.87 0.75
C ASP A 466 49.60 22.64 0.67
N PRO A 467 48.69 22.55 -0.32
CA PRO A 467 47.74 21.43 -0.46
C PRO A 467 48.35 20.03 -0.47
N GLU A 468 49.63 19.91 -0.85
CA GLU A 468 50.32 18.62 -0.93
C GLU A 468 50.89 18.15 0.43
N LEU A 469 50.79 18.97 1.48
CA LEU A 469 51.29 18.65 2.82
C LEU A 469 50.19 18.09 3.71
N SER A 470 50.53 17.09 4.54
CA SER A 470 49.63 16.61 5.58
C SER A 470 49.55 17.64 6.72
N VAL A 471 48.33 18.02 7.08
CA VAL A 471 48.05 19.01 8.14
C VAL A 471 47.42 18.37 9.38
N ASP A 472 47.50 19.07 10.51
CA ASP A 472 46.82 18.69 11.75
C ASP A 472 45.34 19.14 11.78
N GLU A 473 44.65 18.98 12.93
CA GLU A 473 43.22 19.31 13.09
C GLU A 473 42.90 20.81 12.87
N VAL A 474 43.90 21.69 12.77
CA VAL A 474 43.73 23.14 12.60
C VAL A 474 44.43 23.69 11.34
N GLY A 475 44.82 22.83 10.38
CA GLY A 475 45.37 23.26 9.08
C GLY A 475 46.88 23.51 9.06
N CYS A 476 47.62 23.10 10.09
CA CYS A 476 49.07 23.34 10.16
C CYS A 476 49.86 22.11 9.70
N ALA A 477 50.77 22.28 8.72
CA ALA A 477 51.71 21.24 8.31
C ALA A 477 52.97 21.21 9.20
N THR A 478 53.71 20.11 9.18
CA THR A 478 54.93 19.90 10.00
C THR A 478 56.03 20.93 9.76
N ASN A 479 56.07 21.57 8.59
CA ASN A 479 57.02 22.65 8.29
C ASN A 479 56.60 24.03 8.85
N GLN A 480 55.43 24.11 9.47
CA GLN A 480 54.88 25.27 10.17
C GLN A 480 54.82 25.04 11.69
N ILE A 481 55.10 23.82 12.16
CA ILE A 481 55.04 23.38 13.56
C ILE A 481 56.47 23.14 14.10
N ASP A 482 56.74 23.62 15.31
CA ASP A 482 57.98 23.40 16.08
C ASP A 482 57.53 22.91 17.47
N SER A 483 57.35 21.59 17.59
CA SER A 483 56.65 20.93 18.69
C SER A 483 57.42 20.98 20.01
N ASP A 484 58.75 20.85 19.97
CA ASP A 484 59.61 20.86 21.15
C ASP A 484 60.25 22.22 21.45
N VAL A 485 60.08 23.19 20.54
CA VAL A 485 60.52 24.58 20.66
C VAL A 485 62.05 24.68 20.75
N ASP A 486 62.76 23.77 20.09
CA ASP A 486 64.22 23.78 19.99
C ASP A 486 64.73 24.70 18.85
N GLY A 487 63.83 25.13 17.97
CA GLY A 487 64.09 26.04 16.86
C GLY A 487 64.30 25.36 15.50
N VAL A 488 64.03 24.06 15.39
CA VAL A 488 63.95 23.27 14.16
C VAL A 488 62.49 22.87 13.97
N PHE A 489 61.90 23.10 12.79
CA PHE A 489 60.52 22.68 12.51
C PHE A 489 60.45 21.15 12.37
N ASP A 490 59.31 20.57 12.73
CA ASP A 490 59.12 19.11 12.83
C ASP A 490 59.44 18.36 11.51
N ASP A 491 59.32 19.03 10.35
CA ASP A 491 59.61 18.44 9.04
C ASP A 491 61.12 18.15 8.81
N VAL A 492 62.00 18.85 9.52
CA VAL A 492 63.46 18.72 9.41
C VAL A 492 64.13 18.37 10.73
N ASP A 493 63.33 18.02 11.75
CA ASP A 493 63.80 17.59 13.05
C ASP A 493 63.94 16.05 13.11
N LEU A 494 65.18 15.56 13.28
CA LEU A 494 65.46 14.13 13.45
C LEU A 494 65.41 13.69 14.92
N CYS A 495 65.25 14.61 15.86
CA CYS A 495 65.19 14.36 17.29
C CYS A 495 64.06 15.18 17.95
N PRO A 496 62.79 14.80 17.70
CA PRO A 496 61.57 15.58 17.98
C PRO A 496 61.17 15.73 19.46
N ASP A 497 61.99 15.20 20.38
CA ASP A 497 61.80 15.28 21.83
C ASP A 497 62.96 16.03 22.50
N THR A 498 63.68 16.86 21.73
CA THR A 498 64.85 17.52 22.25
C THR A 498 64.45 18.51 23.33
N GLN A 499 65.02 18.30 24.51
CA GLN A 499 64.60 19.05 25.69
C GLN A 499 64.88 20.57 25.51
N PRO A 500 63.89 21.45 25.79
CA PRO A 500 64.00 22.88 25.49
C PRO A 500 65.26 23.52 26.08
N GLY A 501 66.10 24.08 25.21
CA GLY A 501 67.36 24.73 25.56
C GLY A 501 68.63 23.87 25.47
N TRP A 502 68.52 22.64 24.94
CA TRP A 502 69.69 21.84 24.54
C TRP A 502 70.32 22.41 23.26
N GLN A 503 71.62 22.14 23.05
CA GLN A 503 72.29 22.56 21.82
C GLN A 503 72.16 21.44 20.79
N VAL A 504 71.35 21.69 19.77
CA VAL A 504 71.09 20.75 18.68
C VAL A 504 71.90 21.09 17.44
N ASN A 505 72.12 20.09 16.60
CA ASN A 505 72.73 20.30 15.29
C ASN A 505 71.66 20.80 14.28
N SER A 506 72.00 20.86 12.99
CA SER A 506 71.09 21.40 11.96
C SER A 506 69.88 20.50 11.62
N VAL A 507 69.73 19.36 12.31
CA VAL A 507 68.64 18.39 12.13
C VAL A 507 68.05 18.01 13.50
N GLY A 508 68.08 18.93 14.48
CA GLY A 508 67.50 18.73 15.81
C GLY A 508 68.22 17.75 16.75
N CYS A 509 69.19 16.96 16.28
CA CYS A 509 69.77 15.90 17.11
C CYS A 509 70.94 16.27 18.03
N SER A 510 70.97 15.55 19.16
CA SER A 510 72.05 15.57 20.15
C SER A 510 73.06 14.42 19.92
N GLU A 511 74.24 14.49 20.53
CA GLU A 511 75.34 13.51 20.30
C GLU A 511 75.05 12.06 20.80
N TRP A 512 73.89 11.77 21.38
CA TRP A 512 73.60 10.47 22.02
C TRP A 512 72.67 9.54 21.20
N GLU A 513 72.44 9.85 19.91
CA GLU A 513 71.35 9.31 19.08
C GLU A 513 71.79 8.76 17.67
N LEU A 514 72.97 8.11 17.48
CA LEU A 514 73.54 7.69 16.15
C LEU A 514 73.66 6.16 15.90
N ASP A 515 73.56 5.71 14.63
CA ASP A 515 73.61 4.32 14.07
C ASP A 515 74.63 4.21 12.89
N THR A 516 75.48 3.16 12.77
CA THR A 516 76.70 3.16 11.91
C THR A 516 76.63 2.42 10.57
N ASP A 517 75.85 1.34 10.41
CA ASP A 517 75.69 0.60 9.15
C ASP A 517 74.31 0.72 8.48
N ASP A 518 73.46 1.59 9.02
CA ASP A 518 72.20 2.08 8.42
C ASP A 518 71.19 0.96 8.08
N ASP A 519 71.23 -0.18 8.80
CA ASP A 519 70.25 -1.27 8.66
C ASP A 519 69.05 -1.16 9.63
N GLY A 520 69.07 -0.15 10.51
CA GLY A 520 67.93 0.27 11.32
C GLY A 520 67.97 -0.14 12.78
N ILE A 521 69.07 -0.75 13.27
CA ILE A 521 69.27 -1.09 14.68
C ILE A 521 70.54 -0.42 15.21
N VAL A 522 70.39 0.59 16.08
CA VAL A 522 71.53 1.35 16.63
C VAL A 522 72.65 0.44 17.15
N ASP A 523 73.91 0.74 16.78
CA ASP A 523 75.17 0.02 17.05
C ASP A 523 75.27 -0.82 18.35
N ALA A 524 74.56 -0.42 19.41
CA ALA A 524 74.54 -1.10 20.68
C ALA A 524 73.64 -2.37 20.72
N GLN A 525 72.84 -2.66 19.69
CA GLN A 525 71.79 -3.71 19.72
C GLN A 525 71.73 -4.69 18.52
N ASP A 526 72.65 -4.67 17.54
CA ASP A 526 72.65 -5.63 16.40
C ASP A 526 73.48 -6.92 16.66
N ASP A 527 72.88 -8.09 16.36
CA ASP A 527 73.40 -9.46 16.60
C ASP A 527 73.84 -10.20 15.30
N CYS A 528 73.57 -9.68 14.10
CA CYS A 528 73.95 -10.30 12.81
C CYS A 528 74.75 -9.34 11.90
N GLN A 529 75.88 -8.86 12.42
CA GLN A 529 76.70 -7.84 11.76
C GLN A 529 77.12 -8.15 10.32
N GLY A 530 76.79 -7.23 9.40
CA GLY A 530 77.24 -7.21 8.01
C GLY A 530 76.24 -7.76 6.99
N THR A 531 74.96 -7.52 7.20
CA THR A 531 73.90 -7.82 6.22
C THR A 531 73.96 -6.83 5.05
N ASP A 532 73.84 -7.33 3.81
CA ASP A 532 73.97 -6.49 2.61
C ASP A 532 72.72 -5.58 2.46
N LEU A 533 72.95 -4.28 2.17
CA LEU A 533 72.00 -3.15 2.25
C LEU A 533 70.68 -3.26 1.42
N ASP A 534 70.43 -4.38 0.73
CA ASP A 534 69.30 -4.57 -0.19
C ASP A 534 68.61 -5.95 -0.03
N GLU A 535 68.86 -6.69 1.06
CA GLU A 535 68.11 -7.91 1.42
C GLU A 535 67.22 -7.65 2.64
N GLU A 536 65.95 -8.08 2.62
CA GLU A 536 65.01 -7.83 3.73
C GLU A 536 65.44 -8.59 4.99
N ILE A 537 65.53 -7.87 6.12
CA ILE A 537 65.99 -8.38 7.42
C ILE A 537 64.86 -8.43 8.46
N ASP A 538 64.98 -9.34 9.42
CA ASP A 538 64.14 -9.39 10.61
C ASP A 538 64.78 -8.65 11.81
N GLU A 539 64.07 -8.60 12.96
CA GLU A 539 64.42 -7.81 14.16
C GLU A 539 65.78 -8.15 14.83
N ASP A 540 66.43 -9.24 14.42
CA ASP A 540 67.79 -9.65 14.84
C ASP A 540 68.83 -9.59 13.68
N GLY A 541 68.41 -9.19 12.45
CA GLY A 541 69.28 -8.84 11.31
C GLY A 541 69.46 -9.85 10.13
N CYS A 542 68.54 -10.78 9.77
CA CYS A 542 68.76 -11.88 8.76
C CYS A 542 67.78 -12.03 7.53
N SER A 543 68.19 -12.68 6.39
CA SER A 543 67.45 -12.79 5.07
C SER A 543 67.07 -14.21 4.49
N ASP A 544 66.26 -14.26 3.40
CA ASP A 544 65.48 -15.43 2.89
C ASP A 544 66.23 -16.59 2.18
N SER A 545 67.45 -16.40 1.66
CA SER A 545 68.25 -17.53 1.13
C SER A 545 68.72 -18.52 2.21
N GLN A 546 68.29 -18.27 3.44
CA GLN A 546 68.56 -19.03 4.64
C GLN A 546 67.25 -19.60 5.28
N LYS A 547 66.09 -19.53 4.59
CA LYS A 547 64.73 -19.93 5.06
C LYS A 547 64.00 -20.98 4.15
N ASP A 548 62.95 -21.63 4.70
CA ASP A 548 62.08 -22.69 4.11
C ASP A 548 60.64 -22.46 4.65
N SER A 549 59.76 -21.90 3.82
CA SER A 549 58.65 -21.05 4.27
C SER A 549 57.36 -21.80 4.65
N ASP A 550 56.95 -22.84 3.93
CA ASP A 550 55.77 -23.65 4.32
C ASP A 550 56.14 -24.89 5.15
N SER A 551 57.46 -25.15 5.28
CA SER A 551 58.04 -26.23 6.08
C SER A 551 57.51 -27.63 5.71
N ASP A 552 57.10 -27.84 4.47
CA ASP A 552 56.62 -29.15 3.97
C ASP A 552 57.77 -30.14 3.69
N GLY A 553 59.01 -29.63 3.73
CA GLY A 553 60.26 -30.38 3.57
C GLY A 553 60.95 -30.22 2.22
N VAL A 554 60.47 -29.32 1.36
CA VAL A 554 61.12 -28.88 0.12
C VAL A 554 61.43 -27.38 0.24
N THR A 555 62.71 -26.98 0.10
CA THR A 555 63.08 -25.56 0.18
C THR A 555 62.43 -24.75 -0.94
N ASP A 556 62.06 -23.50 -0.63
CA ASP A 556 61.24 -22.63 -1.49
C ASP A 556 61.74 -22.50 -2.94
N ASP A 557 63.02 -22.77 -3.21
CA ASP A 557 63.62 -22.74 -4.54
C ASP A 557 63.32 -23.97 -5.43
N LEU A 558 62.71 -25.05 -4.89
CA LEU A 558 62.49 -26.33 -5.59
C LEU A 558 61.06 -26.92 -5.49
N ASP A 559 60.08 -26.17 -4.97
CA ASP A 559 58.68 -26.63 -4.84
C ASP A 559 57.78 -26.27 -6.07
N ALA A 560 56.92 -27.21 -6.51
CA ALA A 560 55.96 -27.03 -7.61
C ALA A 560 54.49 -26.91 -7.17
N CYS A 561 54.20 -27.11 -5.87
CA CYS A 561 52.91 -26.86 -5.23
C CYS A 561 53.16 -25.98 -3.97
N PRO A 562 53.50 -24.69 -4.15
CA PRO A 562 54.20 -23.82 -3.17
C PRO A 562 53.35 -23.32 -1.98
N SER A 563 52.30 -24.06 -1.61
CA SER A 563 51.41 -23.73 -0.49
C SER A 563 50.75 -25.00 0.03
N THR A 564 51.51 -26.09 0.10
CA THR A 564 50.91 -27.35 0.50
C THR A 564 50.71 -27.35 2.01
N PRO A 565 49.49 -27.60 2.51
CA PRO A 565 49.21 -27.46 3.94
C PRO A 565 50.13 -28.35 4.79
N ARG A 566 50.80 -27.72 5.76
CA ARG A 566 51.81 -28.33 6.63
C ARG A 566 51.28 -29.61 7.30
N GLU A 567 52.09 -30.67 7.26
CA GLU A 567 51.84 -32.03 7.78
C GLU A 567 50.99 -32.98 6.90
N GLU A 568 50.51 -32.55 5.72
CA GLU A 568 49.94 -33.49 4.73
C GLU A 568 51.03 -34.28 3.99
N LEU A 569 50.78 -35.56 3.70
CA LEU A 569 51.75 -36.38 2.97
C LEU A 569 51.75 -36.02 1.49
N VAL A 570 52.75 -35.24 1.09
CA VAL A 570 52.92 -34.77 -0.29
C VAL A 570 53.63 -35.79 -1.17
N ASN A 571 53.34 -35.75 -2.48
CA ASN A 571 54.07 -36.55 -3.45
C ASN A 571 55.44 -35.87 -3.81
N LYS A 572 56.25 -36.50 -4.68
CA LYS A 572 57.65 -36.09 -4.95
C LYS A 572 57.85 -34.72 -5.61
N VAL A 573 56.78 -33.98 -5.92
CA VAL A 573 56.84 -32.61 -6.45
C VAL A 573 55.95 -31.64 -5.67
N GLY A 574 55.47 -32.02 -4.47
CA GLY A 574 54.81 -31.10 -3.54
C GLY A 574 53.31 -31.28 -3.29
N CYS A 575 52.50 -32.09 -4.02
CA CYS A 575 51.01 -31.98 -3.92
C CYS A 575 50.29 -33.13 -3.12
N SER A 576 49.10 -32.85 -2.53
CA SER A 576 48.33 -33.72 -1.58
C SER A 576 46.92 -34.19 -2.05
N ALA A 577 46.16 -34.92 -1.21
CA ALA A 577 44.92 -35.64 -1.57
C ALA A 577 43.64 -34.79 -1.67
N SER A 578 43.67 -33.52 -1.23
CA SER A 578 42.56 -32.56 -1.26
C SER A 578 42.21 -32.03 -2.67
N GLN A 579 42.74 -32.67 -3.72
CA GLN A 579 42.72 -32.25 -5.12
C GLN A 579 42.07 -33.30 -6.06
N LEU A 580 41.09 -34.10 -5.60
CA LEU A 580 40.43 -35.24 -6.30
C LEU A 580 38.87 -35.14 -6.32
N ASP A 581 38.18 -35.68 -7.34
CA ASP A 581 36.71 -35.67 -7.64
C ASP A 581 36.24 -37.10 -8.03
N ASP A 582 35.33 -37.72 -7.27
CA ASP A 582 35.00 -39.15 -7.32
C ASP A 582 33.65 -39.49 -7.99
N ASP A 583 32.60 -38.67 -7.83
CA ASP A 583 31.26 -38.96 -8.40
C ASP A 583 31.07 -38.37 -9.82
N THR A 584 32.04 -37.54 -10.25
CA THR A 584 32.20 -37.00 -11.61
C THR A 584 31.05 -36.10 -12.04
N ASP A 585 30.40 -35.42 -11.09
CA ASP A 585 29.38 -34.41 -11.37
C ASP A 585 29.97 -33.02 -11.71
N GLY A 586 31.28 -32.85 -11.49
CA GLY A 586 32.04 -31.64 -11.77
C GLY A 586 32.51 -30.88 -10.54
N VAL A 587 32.22 -31.35 -9.32
CA VAL A 587 32.65 -30.77 -8.03
C VAL A 587 33.62 -31.71 -7.31
N PHE A 588 34.79 -31.20 -6.88
CA PHE A 588 35.80 -32.05 -6.21
C PHE A 588 35.30 -32.57 -4.85
N ASN A 589 35.74 -33.76 -4.43
CA ASN A 589 35.29 -34.47 -3.22
C ASN A 589 35.37 -33.66 -1.92
N SER A 590 36.28 -32.69 -1.87
CA SER A 590 36.46 -31.81 -0.71
C SER A 590 35.42 -30.69 -0.65
N GLN A 591 34.70 -30.45 -1.74
CA GLN A 591 33.72 -29.37 -1.95
C GLN A 591 32.33 -29.88 -2.37
N ASP A 592 32.20 -31.18 -2.60
CA ASP A 592 30.95 -31.85 -2.97
C ASP A 592 30.13 -32.20 -1.72
N VAL A 593 28.95 -31.58 -1.62
CA VAL A 593 27.99 -31.75 -0.52
C VAL A 593 27.04 -32.92 -0.79
N CYS A 594 26.90 -33.33 -2.04
CA CYS A 594 25.97 -34.34 -2.53
C CYS A 594 26.72 -35.50 -3.23
N PRO A 595 27.48 -36.32 -2.48
CA PRO A 595 28.48 -37.28 -3.01
C PRO A 595 27.92 -38.50 -3.78
N ASP A 596 26.62 -38.50 -4.09
CA ASP A 596 25.91 -39.57 -4.80
C ASP A 596 24.94 -38.98 -5.85
N THR A 597 25.31 -37.86 -6.49
CA THR A 597 24.39 -37.20 -7.44
C THR A 597 24.14 -38.10 -8.66
N PRO A 598 22.87 -38.38 -9.02
CA PRO A 598 22.57 -39.36 -10.06
C PRO A 598 23.20 -38.99 -11.41
N GLN A 599 24.06 -39.88 -11.92
CA GLN A 599 24.77 -39.68 -13.19
C GLN A 599 23.78 -39.32 -14.34
N GLY A 600 23.88 -38.09 -14.83
CA GLY A 600 23.02 -37.55 -15.90
C GLY A 600 21.85 -36.66 -15.42
N ALA A 601 21.81 -36.28 -14.14
CA ALA A 601 20.94 -35.21 -13.66
C ALA A 601 21.18 -33.92 -14.47
N LYS A 602 20.10 -33.25 -14.89
CA LYS A 602 20.19 -31.91 -15.49
C LYS A 602 20.16 -30.88 -14.36
N ASP A 603 20.93 -29.81 -14.51
CA ASP A 603 20.93 -28.63 -13.62
C ASP A 603 21.50 -28.87 -12.20
N VAL A 604 22.63 -29.60 -12.11
CA VAL A 604 23.46 -29.77 -10.89
C VAL A 604 24.10 -28.43 -10.50
N ASN A 605 23.98 -28.01 -9.23
CA ASN A 605 24.53 -26.74 -8.74
C ASN A 605 26.02 -26.85 -8.33
N LEU A 606 26.64 -25.75 -7.90
CA LEU A 606 28.07 -25.68 -7.54
C LEU A 606 28.45 -26.48 -6.27
N GLN A 607 27.47 -27.02 -5.53
CA GLN A 607 27.67 -27.87 -4.36
C GLN A 607 27.48 -29.36 -4.68
N GLY A 608 27.22 -29.69 -5.95
CA GLY A 608 27.05 -31.05 -6.43
C GLY A 608 25.61 -31.57 -6.37
N CYS A 609 24.58 -30.77 -6.07
CA CYS A 609 23.20 -31.28 -5.84
C CYS A 609 22.25 -31.07 -7.03
N GLY A 610 21.44 -32.09 -7.38
CA GLY A 610 20.39 -32.01 -8.42
C GLY A 610 18.98 -31.64 -7.89
N PRO A 611 18.00 -31.27 -8.74
CA PRO A 611 16.69 -30.71 -8.33
C PRO A 611 15.83 -31.56 -7.38
N SER A 612 16.00 -32.90 -7.38
CA SER A 612 15.28 -33.78 -6.44
C SER A 612 15.97 -33.92 -5.07
N GLN A 613 17.14 -33.30 -4.91
CA GLN A 613 17.96 -33.28 -3.69
C GLN A 613 18.06 -31.86 -3.10
N ARG A 614 17.41 -30.88 -3.75
CA ARG A 614 17.38 -29.48 -3.33
C ARG A 614 15.98 -29.12 -2.83
N ASP A 615 15.98 -28.19 -1.91
CA ASP A 615 14.85 -27.53 -1.28
C ASP A 615 15.33 -26.07 -1.19
N SER A 616 15.12 -25.32 -2.28
CA SER A 616 15.83 -24.06 -2.55
C SER A 616 15.42 -22.92 -1.63
N ASP A 617 14.22 -23.01 -1.06
CA ASP A 617 13.65 -22.08 -0.10
C ASP A 617 13.56 -22.67 1.33
N GLU A 618 14.00 -23.93 1.49
CA GLU A 618 14.12 -24.65 2.76
C GLU A 618 12.77 -24.85 3.48
N ASP A 619 11.66 -24.80 2.76
CA ASP A 619 10.30 -24.90 3.31
C ASP A 619 9.93 -26.35 3.72
N GLY A 620 10.74 -27.33 3.31
CA GLY A 620 10.55 -28.76 3.57
C GLY A 620 9.96 -29.54 2.40
N VAL A 621 9.74 -28.92 1.24
CA VAL A 621 9.28 -29.51 -0.01
C VAL A 621 10.37 -29.35 -1.06
N SER A 622 10.85 -30.47 -1.61
CA SER A 622 11.92 -30.41 -2.62
C SER A 622 11.47 -29.70 -3.91
N ASP A 623 12.39 -28.97 -4.58
CA ASP A 623 12.12 -28.09 -5.75
C ASP A 623 11.21 -28.73 -6.83
N ASN A 624 11.26 -30.05 -6.98
CA ASN A 624 10.52 -30.79 -8.01
C ASN A 624 9.06 -31.14 -7.64
N LEU A 625 8.66 -30.93 -6.38
CA LEU A 625 7.30 -31.16 -5.87
C LEU A 625 6.64 -29.88 -5.37
N ASP A 626 7.44 -28.83 -5.21
CA ASP A 626 7.02 -27.53 -4.77
C ASP A 626 6.29 -26.75 -5.90
N LEU A 627 5.11 -26.24 -5.58
CA LEU A 627 4.29 -25.39 -6.46
C LEU A 627 4.44 -23.90 -6.11
N CYS A 628 5.04 -23.58 -4.98
CA CYS A 628 5.25 -22.25 -4.44
C CYS A 628 6.73 -22.05 -4.12
N PRO A 629 7.60 -21.96 -5.16
CA PRO A 629 9.01 -21.67 -4.95
C PRO A 629 9.17 -20.33 -4.23
N GLU A 630 10.09 -20.27 -3.26
CA GLU A 630 10.45 -19.10 -2.46
C GLU A 630 9.54 -18.86 -1.24
N THR A 631 9.02 -19.93 -0.66
CA THR A 631 8.28 -19.90 0.61
C THR A 631 9.22 -19.73 1.80
N GLU A 632 8.90 -18.80 2.70
CA GLU A 632 9.81 -18.46 3.80
C GLU A 632 10.04 -19.63 4.75
N TRP A 633 11.30 -19.81 5.13
CA TRP A 633 11.72 -20.81 6.10
C TRP A 633 10.97 -20.63 7.43
N LEU A 634 10.22 -21.67 7.84
CA LEU A 634 9.36 -21.79 9.05
C LEU A 634 7.88 -21.40 8.90
N ASP A 635 7.42 -20.99 7.71
CA ASP A 635 6.00 -20.79 7.49
C ASP A 635 5.20 -22.10 7.59
N GLU A 636 3.95 -22.01 8.06
CA GLU A 636 3.03 -23.15 8.04
C GLU A 636 2.54 -23.38 6.60
N ILE A 637 3.25 -24.27 5.89
CA ILE A 637 2.96 -24.63 4.49
C ILE A 637 1.92 -25.76 4.35
N ASP A 638 1.30 -25.83 3.17
CA ASP A 638 0.52 -27.00 2.76
C ASP A 638 1.37 -28.10 2.12
N ILE A 639 0.72 -29.12 1.53
CA ILE A 639 1.41 -30.27 0.93
C ILE A 639 2.14 -29.96 -0.37
N TYR A 640 2.00 -28.72 -0.88
CA TYR A 640 2.55 -28.26 -2.14
C TYR A 640 3.60 -27.15 -1.96
N GLY A 641 4.01 -26.88 -0.72
CA GLY A 641 4.98 -25.83 -0.40
C GLY A 641 4.34 -24.44 -0.20
N CYS A 642 3.02 -24.30 -0.24
CA CYS A 642 2.40 -22.97 -0.22
C CYS A 642 2.00 -22.52 1.19
N ALA A 643 2.52 -21.39 1.65
CA ALA A 643 2.13 -20.71 2.89
C ALA A 643 0.78 -19.98 2.77
N ALA A 644 0.22 -19.52 3.89
CA ALA A 644 -1.08 -18.81 3.90
C ALA A 644 -1.06 -17.48 3.10
N ASN A 645 0.08 -16.82 3.02
CA ASN A 645 0.29 -15.59 2.22
C ASN A 645 0.52 -15.86 0.71
N GLN A 646 0.46 -17.12 0.27
CA GLN A 646 0.55 -17.52 -1.15
C GLN A 646 -0.73 -18.23 -1.62
N ARG A 647 -1.68 -18.47 -0.71
CA ARG A 647 -2.96 -19.13 -0.99
C ARG A 647 -4.10 -18.11 -0.95
N ASP A 648 -5.08 -18.32 -1.81
CA ASP A 648 -6.42 -17.71 -1.76
C ASP A 648 -7.41 -18.88 -1.88
N THR A 649 -7.76 -19.43 -0.73
CA THR A 649 -8.42 -20.73 -0.63
C THR A 649 -9.88 -20.66 -1.08
N ASP A 650 -10.56 -19.54 -0.88
CA ASP A 650 -11.96 -19.35 -1.25
C ASP A 650 -12.20 -18.48 -2.50
N LYS A 651 -11.12 -17.89 -3.04
CA LYS A 651 -11.07 -17.15 -4.29
C LYS A 651 -11.87 -15.85 -4.27
N ASP A 652 -11.89 -15.18 -3.13
CA ASP A 652 -12.47 -13.85 -3.02
C ASP A 652 -11.51 -12.71 -3.38
N GLY A 653 -10.26 -13.06 -3.69
CA GLY A 653 -9.22 -12.13 -4.09
C GLY A 653 -8.38 -11.62 -2.93
N ARG A 654 -8.60 -12.11 -1.69
CA ARG A 654 -7.67 -11.94 -0.58
C ARG A 654 -6.91 -13.23 -0.30
N LYS A 655 -5.63 -13.07 0.05
CA LYS A 655 -4.79 -14.20 0.44
C LYS A 655 -5.12 -14.64 1.88
N ASP A 656 -5.03 -15.94 2.17
CA ASP A 656 -5.45 -16.56 3.43
C ASP A 656 -4.79 -15.93 4.67
N SER A 657 -3.59 -15.36 4.54
CA SER A 657 -2.86 -14.70 5.65
C SER A 657 -3.48 -13.38 6.11
N VAL A 658 -4.22 -12.69 5.24
CA VAL A 658 -4.83 -11.37 5.49
C VAL A 658 -6.35 -11.37 5.28
N ASP A 659 -6.90 -12.56 5.03
CA ASP A 659 -8.30 -12.83 4.95
C ASP A 659 -8.85 -13.16 6.35
N GLY A 660 -9.86 -12.41 6.79
CA GLY A 660 -10.55 -12.65 8.06
C GLY A 660 -11.38 -13.94 8.07
N CYS A 661 -11.73 -14.45 6.88
CA CYS A 661 -12.51 -15.65 6.65
C CYS A 661 -11.95 -16.50 5.48
N PRO A 662 -10.72 -17.06 5.58
CA PRO A 662 -9.99 -17.71 4.46
C PRO A 662 -10.66 -18.88 3.75
N LEU A 663 -11.81 -19.35 4.24
CA LEU A 663 -12.54 -20.50 3.74
C LEU A 663 -13.94 -20.14 3.24
N ILE A 664 -14.34 -18.88 3.37
CA ILE A 664 -15.69 -18.40 3.11
C ILE A 664 -15.62 -17.04 2.43
N TRP A 665 -15.73 -17.08 1.10
CA TRP A 665 -15.71 -15.92 0.22
C TRP A 665 -16.46 -14.71 0.82
N GLY A 666 -15.85 -13.53 0.86
CA GLY A 666 -16.49 -12.36 1.47
C GLY A 666 -15.92 -10.99 1.11
N SER A 667 -16.78 -9.98 1.05
CA SER A 667 -16.35 -8.63 0.61
C SER A 667 -15.74 -7.75 1.70
N LEU A 668 -15.93 -8.05 2.99
CA LEU A 668 -15.47 -7.21 4.10
C LEU A 668 -14.28 -7.87 4.81
N ASN A 669 -13.06 -7.45 4.46
CA ASN A 669 -11.82 -8.07 4.93
C ASN A 669 -11.76 -9.58 4.66
N GLY A 670 -12.28 -10.02 3.51
CA GLY A 670 -12.42 -11.43 3.13
C GLY A 670 -13.56 -12.17 3.84
N CYS A 671 -14.24 -11.50 4.79
CA CYS A 671 -15.43 -12.04 5.43
C CYS A 671 -16.74 -11.59 4.76
N PRO A 672 -17.74 -12.47 4.71
CA PRO A 672 -19.00 -12.13 4.07
C PRO A 672 -19.81 -11.15 4.90
N VAL A 673 -20.46 -10.20 4.23
CA VAL A 673 -21.31 -9.23 4.92
C VAL A 673 -22.54 -9.92 5.50
N LEU A 674 -22.66 -9.85 6.83
CA LEU A 674 -23.78 -10.37 7.60
C LEU A 674 -24.81 -9.28 7.90
N THR A 675 -26.04 -9.46 7.39
CA THR A 675 -27.17 -8.61 7.78
C THR A 675 -28.15 -9.36 8.67
N VAL A 676 -28.60 -8.68 9.72
CA VAL A 676 -29.57 -9.19 10.69
C VAL A 676 -30.58 -8.08 10.94
N GLU A 677 -31.83 -8.31 10.60
CA GLU A 677 -32.92 -7.36 10.81
C GLU A 677 -34.00 -7.98 11.68
N LEU A 678 -34.46 -7.23 12.69
CA LEU A 678 -35.55 -7.60 13.57
C LEU A 678 -36.75 -6.68 13.39
N GLU A 679 -37.91 -7.26 13.14
CA GLU A 679 -39.17 -6.52 13.02
C GLU A 679 -40.25 -7.12 13.93
N LEU A 680 -41.02 -6.25 14.59
CA LEU A 680 -42.19 -6.66 15.38
C LEU A 680 -43.39 -6.86 14.46
N VAL A 681 -43.72 -8.11 14.16
CA VAL A 681 -44.82 -8.50 13.26
C VAL A 681 -46.18 -8.32 13.94
N VAL A 682 -46.28 -8.66 15.23
CA VAL A 682 -47.51 -8.52 16.03
C VAL A 682 -47.18 -7.87 17.37
N THR A 683 -47.81 -6.72 17.63
CA THR A 683 -47.71 -6.02 18.91
C THR A 683 -48.47 -6.76 20.03
N PRO A 684 -47.93 -6.85 21.25
CA PRO A 684 -48.62 -7.49 22.38
C PRO A 684 -49.92 -6.78 22.74
N ASP A 685 -51.00 -7.54 22.92
CA ASP A 685 -52.25 -7.03 23.49
C ASP A 685 -52.33 -7.29 25.01
N SER A 686 -53.30 -6.66 25.68
CA SER A 686 -53.45 -6.73 27.14
C SER A 686 -53.93 -8.08 27.67
N ILE A 687 -54.34 -9.01 26.79
CA ILE A 687 -54.88 -10.33 27.13
C ILE A 687 -53.80 -11.40 26.94
N SER A 688 -53.23 -11.49 25.74
CA SER A 688 -52.22 -12.50 25.39
C SER A 688 -50.83 -12.12 25.88
N ARG A 689 -50.52 -10.81 25.87
CA ARG A 689 -49.17 -10.28 26.08
C ARG A 689 -48.11 -11.02 25.26
N THR A 690 -48.49 -11.44 24.05
CA THR A 690 -47.64 -12.18 23.13
C THR A 690 -47.18 -11.28 21.98
N ALA A 691 -45.88 -11.18 21.78
CA ALA A 691 -45.24 -10.55 20.63
C ALA A 691 -44.86 -11.61 19.59
N ASN A 692 -45.05 -11.32 18.31
CA ASN A 692 -44.41 -12.07 17.23
C ASN A 692 -43.36 -11.20 16.58
N VAL A 693 -42.14 -11.72 16.46
CA VAL A 693 -40.99 -11.04 15.88
C VAL A 693 -40.52 -11.84 14.66
N SER A 694 -40.23 -11.15 13.56
CA SER A 694 -39.49 -11.73 12.44
C SER A 694 -38.02 -11.36 12.56
N ILE A 695 -37.17 -12.33 12.25
CA ILE A 695 -35.74 -12.16 12.09
C ILE A 695 -35.36 -12.50 10.65
N THR A 696 -34.88 -11.51 9.91
CA THR A 696 -34.32 -11.73 8.57
C THR A 696 -32.80 -11.76 8.70
N ILE A 697 -32.21 -12.84 8.22
CA ILE A 697 -30.74 -13.01 8.19
C ILE A 697 -30.30 -13.22 6.75
N THR A 698 -29.24 -12.52 6.34
CA THR A 698 -28.57 -12.78 5.06
C THR A 698 -27.06 -12.81 5.24
N CYS A 699 -26.43 -13.74 4.54
CA CYS A 699 -25.00 -13.81 4.31
C CYS A 699 -24.74 -13.62 2.81
N GLU A 700 -23.76 -12.79 2.49
CA GLU A 700 -23.35 -12.44 1.13
C GLU A 700 -23.06 -13.67 0.24
N SER A 701 -22.24 -14.61 0.72
CA SER A 701 -21.87 -15.86 0.02
C SER A 701 -22.87 -17.01 0.21
N GLY A 702 -24.06 -16.75 0.76
CA GLY A 702 -25.07 -17.78 1.00
C GLY A 702 -24.65 -18.83 2.05
N CYS A 703 -23.84 -18.38 2.99
CA CYS A 703 -23.22 -19.13 4.09
C CYS A 703 -24.25 -19.88 4.96
N LEU A 704 -23.78 -20.92 5.65
CA LEU A 704 -24.57 -21.58 6.68
C LEU A 704 -24.37 -20.84 8.01
N MET A 705 -25.48 -20.41 8.61
CA MET A 705 -25.52 -19.61 9.83
C MET A 705 -26.22 -20.36 10.94
N ASP A 706 -25.70 -20.26 12.16
CA ASP A 706 -26.44 -20.57 13.37
C ASP A 706 -27.05 -19.29 13.92
N TRP A 707 -28.27 -19.33 14.43
CA TRP A 707 -28.89 -18.16 15.05
C TRP A 707 -29.75 -18.52 16.25
N ASN A 708 -29.89 -17.58 17.18
CA ASN A 708 -30.79 -17.67 18.32
C ASN A 708 -31.33 -16.30 18.72
N ILE A 709 -32.40 -16.28 19.52
CA ILE A 709 -32.90 -15.07 20.18
C ILE A 709 -33.12 -15.38 21.68
N ALA A 710 -32.38 -14.68 22.57
CA ALA A 710 -32.14 -15.11 23.96
C ALA A 710 -32.42 -14.07 25.07
N GLU A 711 -32.97 -14.56 26.21
CA GLU A 711 -32.75 -14.19 27.65
C GLU A 711 -33.93 -14.67 28.55
N PRO A 712 -33.72 -15.09 29.83
CA PRO A 712 -32.88 -16.20 30.31
C PRO A 712 -33.41 -17.60 29.89
N LEU A 713 -34.40 -17.66 29.00
CA LEU A 713 -34.86 -18.87 28.31
C LEU A 713 -34.80 -18.64 26.80
N ILE A 714 -34.30 -19.61 26.04
CA ILE A 714 -34.23 -19.56 24.57
C ILE A 714 -35.65 -19.51 24.00
N VAL A 715 -35.95 -18.47 23.23
CA VAL A 715 -37.28 -18.27 22.62
C VAL A 715 -37.37 -18.96 21.26
N ALA A 716 -36.28 -18.90 20.46
CA ALA A 716 -36.13 -19.62 19.21
C ALA A 716 -34.64 -19.75 18.84
N ASP A 717 -34.30 -20.82 18.11
CA ASP A 717 -32.99 -21.07 17.53
C ASP A 717 -33.10 -21.79 16.17
N GLY A 718 -32.03 -21.72 15.40
CA GLY A 718 -31.87 -22.44 14.14
C GLY A 718 -30.40 -22.71 13.85
N SER A 719 -30.09 -23.91 13.37
CA SER A 719 -28.73 -24.31 13.01
C SER A 719 -28.59 -24.55 11.51
N ASN A 720 -27.43 -24.23 10.92
CA ASN A 720 -27.16 -24.35 9.48
C ASN A 720 -28.24 -23.68 8.61
N ALA A 721 -28.77 -22.54 9.07
CA ALA A 721 -29.73 -21.72 8.36
C ALA A 721 -29.06 -21.02 7.17
N ARG A 722 -29.77 -20.95 6.04
CA ARG A 722 -29.41 -20.09 4.91
C ARG A 722 -30.20 -18.78 4.99
N ASN A 723 -29.88 -17.85 4.09
CA ASN A 723 -30.57 -16.56 3.94
C ASN A 723 -32.09 -16.75 3.96
N GLY A 724 -32.76 -16.01 4.83
CA GLY A 724 -34.20 -16.14 5.00
C GLY A 724 -34.75 -15.40 6.21
N THR A 725 -36.08 -15.43 6.32
CA THR A 725 -36.83 -14.83 7.42
C THR A 725 -37.43 -15.91 8.30
N PHE A 726 -37.16 -15.84 9.59
CA PHE A 726 -37.66 -16.75 10.61
C PHE A 726 -38.59 -16.00 11.56
N PHE A 727 -39.48 -16.72 12.23
CA PHE A 727 -40.47 -16.12 13.11
C PHE A 727 -40.34 -16.69 14.52
N ALA A 728 -40.30 -15.82 15.51
CA ALA A 728 -40.27 -16.15 16.92
C ALA A 728 -41.47 -15.54 17.65
N THR A 729 -41.93 -16.22 18.69
CA THR A 729 -43.07 -15.79 19.50
C THR A 729 -42.64 -15.67 20.95
N TYR A 730 -42.80 -14.49 21.53
CA TYR A 730 -42.40 -14.20 22.90
C TYR A 730 -43.58 -13.71 23.73
N THR A 731 -43.84 -14.35 24.87
CA THR A 731 -44.91 -13.93 25.81
C THR A 731 -44.30 -13.46 27.11
N ASN A 732 -44.59 -12.21 27.48
CA ASN A 732 -44.06 -11.57 28.69
C ASN A 732 -45.18 -11.33 29.69
N VAL A 733 -45.06 -11.85 30.90
CA VAL A 733 -46.10 -11.74 31.95
C VAL A 733 -45.68 -10.89 33.14
N GLU A 734 -44.47 -10.34 33.14
CA GLU A 734 -43.91 -9.63 34.30
C GLU A 734 -43.53 -8.18 33.98
N ASP A 735 -42.86 -7.94 32.85
CA ASP A 735 -42.30 -6.63 32.52
C ASP A 735 -43.21 -5.84 31.55
N GLU A 736 -43.27 -4.51 31.69
CA GLU A 736 -43.94 -3.59 30.74
C GLU A 736 -43.05 -3.27 29.52
N ILE A 737 -41.75 -3.49 29.62
CA ILE A 737 -40.77 -3.28 28.56
C ILE A 737 -39.82 -4.48 28.56
N LYS A 738 -39.58 -5.10 27.40
CA LYS A 738 -38.59 -6.16 27.25
C LYS A 738 -37.70 -5.96 26.05
N GLN A 739 -36.40 -6.16 26.23
CA GLN A 739 -35.43 -6.22 25.14
C GLN A 739 -35.14 -7.69 24.81
N LEU A 740 -35.24 -8.06 23.55
CA LEU A 740 -34.81 -9.36 23.03
C LEU A 740 -33.59 -9.14 22.13
N THR A 741 -32.58 -9.99 22.23
CA THR A 741 -31.38 -9.92 21.39
C THR A 741 -31.32 -11.13 20.50
N ALA A 742 -31.27 -10.92 19.19
CA ALA A 742 -30.97 -11.97 18.23
C ALA A 742 -29.47 -12.02 17.98
N ARG A 743 -28.89 -13.21 18.08
CA ARG A 743 -27.51 -13.50 17.76
C ARG A 743 -27.45 -14.41 16.54
N VAL A 744 -26.65 -14.06 15.56
CA VAL A 744 -26.39 -14.85 14.36
C VAL A 744 -24.89 -15.10 14.28
N SER A 745 -24.46 -16.31 13.97
CA SER A 745 -23.06 -16.72 13.94
C SER A 745 -22.71 -17.58 12.73
N ILE A 746 -21.47 -17.42 12.24
CA ILE A 746 -20.84 -18.23 11.19
C ILE A 746 -19.42 -18.51 11.66
N ASP A 747 -19.02 -19.79 11.72
CA ASP A 747 -17.64 -20.23 12.04
C ASP A 747 -16.95 -19.41 13.16
N GLY A 748 -17.64 -19.19 14.28
CA GLY A 748 -17.09 -18.49 15.45
C GLY A 748 -17.31 -16.97 15.45
N MET A 749 -17.55 -16.34 14.30
CA MET A 749 -17.99 -14.95 14.21
C MET A 749 -19.45 -14.81 14.60
N TRP A 750 -19.86 -13.64 15.12
CA TRP A 750 -21.25 -13.40 15.49
C TRP A 750 -21.66 -11.93 15.40
N LYS A 751 -22.94 -11.69 15.11
CA LYS A 751 -23.59 -10.38 15.12
C LYS A 751 -24.82 -10.42 16.01
N GLU A 752 -24.96 -9.41 16.88
CA GLU A 752 -26.11 -9.26 17.77
C GLU A 752 -26.93 -8.03 17.41
N VAL A 753 -28.25 -8.20 17.33
CA VAL A 753 -29.20 -7.11 17.09
C VAL A 753 -30.30 -7.18 18.16
N PRO A 754 -30.47 -6.11 18.96
CA PRO A 754 -31.54 -6.06 19.94
C PRO A 754 -32.83 -5.42 19.37
N ILE A 755 -33.99 -5.87 19.86
CA ILE A 755 -35.29 -5.24 19.67
C ILE A 755 -35.96 -5.00 21.02
N THR A 756 -36.54 -3.81 21.21
CA THR A 756 -37.30 -3.48 22.43
C THR A 756 -38.79 -3.56 22.16
N ILE A 757 -39.50 -4.35 22.96
CA ILE A 757 -40.94 -4.61 22.85
C ILE A 757 -41.63 -4.05 24.09
N TYR A 758 -42.69 -3.28 23.86
CA TYR A 758 -43.52 -2.70 24.90
C TYR A 758 -44.77 -3.56 25.10
N PHE A 759 -45.02 -3.96 26.35
CA PHE A 759 -46.19 -4.74 26.72
C PHE A 759 -47.18 -3.84 27.47
N PRO A 760 -48.48 -3.90 27.17
CA PRO A 760 -49.50 -3.15 27.92
C PRO A 760 -49.41 -3.42 29.44
N PRO A 761 -49.83 -2.52 30.33
CA PRO A 761 -49.79 -2.77 31.78
C PRO A 761 -50.70 -3.93 32.21
N ILE A 762 -50.31 -4.66 33.26
CA ILE A 762 -51.12 -5.75 33.84
C ILE A 762 -52.30 -5.11 34.57
N VAL A 763 -53.51 -5.24 34.03
CA VAL A 763 -54.73 -4.80 34.70
C VAL A 763 -55.07 -5.83 35.77
N ASP A 764 -54.75 -5.52 37.03
CA ASP A 764 -55.19 -6.32 38.18
C ASP A 764 -56.70 -6.11 38.37
N ASP A 765 -57.49 -7.09 37.94
CA ASP A 765 -58.94 -7.11 38.06
C ASP A 765 -59.31 -7.51 39.51
N SER A 766 -58.96 -6.64 40.47
CA SER A 766 -59.27 -6.83 41.88
C SER A 766 -59.91 -5.58 42.53
N ASN A 767 -61.04 -5.12 41.98
CA ASN A 767 -62.21 -4.83 42.82
C ASN A 767 -63.51 -4.55 42.03
N PRO A 768 -64.64 -5.19 42.40
CA PRO A 768 -65.94 -4.97 41.78
C PRO A 768 -66.69 -3.83 42.47
N VAL A 769 -67.15 -2.81 41.73
CA VAL A 769 -68.19 -1.90 42.23
C VAL A 769 -69.16 -1.46 41.12
N ASN A 770 -70.34 -2.09 41.19
CA ASN A 770 -71.71 -1.65 40.87
C ASN A 770 -72.07 -1.02 39.52
N GLU A 771 -72.93 -1.77 38.82
CA GLU A 771 -73.95 -1.25 37.90
C GLU A 771 -75.13 -0.56 38.62
N THR A 772 -75.85 0.23 37.81
CA THR A 772 -77.23 0.79 37.93
C THR A 772 -77.36 2.06 38.79
N ASP A 773 -78.05 3.12 38.37
CA ASP A 773 -79.28 3.27 37.55
C ASP A 773 -79.37 4.71 37.00
N GLY A 774 -80.04 4.93 35.86
CA GLY A 774 -80.26 6.28 35.31
C GLY A 774 -80.74 6.35 33.86
N THR A 775 -82.00 5.97 33.65
CA THR A 775 -82.82 6.17 32.43
C THR A 775 -82.89 7.62 31.90
N VAL A 776 -83.08 7.81 30.56
CA VAL A 776 -84.21 8.54 29.89
C VAL A 776 -83.87 9.10 28.48
N GLU A 777 -84.71 8.72 27.50
CA GLU A 777 -85.24 9.38 26.27
C GLU A 777 -84.35 9.97 25.13
N ASN A 778 -84.51 9.33 23.95
CA ASN A 778 -85.16 9.84 22.71
C ASN A 778 -84.69 11.18 22.07
N THR A 779 -84.22 11.15 20.80
CA THR A 779 -85.02 11.55 19.60
C THR A 779 -84.21 11.56 18.29
N ASP A 780 -84.91 11.19 17.22
CA ASP A 780 -84.71 11.35 15.77
C ASP A 780 -83.81 12.49 15.24
N SER A 781 -83.09 12.22 14.15
CA SER A 781 -83.47 12.62 12.76
C SER A 781 -82.24 12.45 11.85
N ASP A 782 -82.23 11.68 10.75
CA ASP A 782 -83.01 11.69 9.50
C ASP A 782 -82.35 12.52 8.37
N GLN A 783 -82.34 11.89 7.20
CA GLN A 783 -82.10 12.37 5.83
C GLN A 783 -80.65 12.61 5.31
N GLN A 784 -80.13 12.00 4.24
CA GLN A 784 -80.63 11.43 2.96
C GLN A 784 -80.46 12.38 1.75
N GLY A 785 -79.93 11.83 0.65
CA GLY A 785 -80.09 12.30 -0.74
C GLY A 785 -78.75 12.64 -1.43
N GLY A 786 -78.39 12.11 -2.61
CA GLY A 786 -79.05 11.21 -3.55
C GLY A 786 -78.85 11.66 -5.01
N GLY A 787 -78.25 10.78 -5.83
CA GLY A 787 -78.47 10.58 -7.29
C GLY A 787 -77.93 11.62 -8.30
N ASP A 788 -77.82 11.33 -9.60
CA ASP A 788 -77.63 10.09 -10.37
C ASP A 788 -77.40 10.48 -11.86
N GLU A 789 -76.77 9.59 -12.62
CA GLU A 789 -76.96 9.28 -14.07
C GLU A 789 -76.54 10.19 -15.27
N GLN A 790 -75.72 9.54 -16.13
CA GLN A 790 -75.85 9.27 -17.58
C GLN A 790 -75.39 10.25 -18.71
N ASN A 791 -74.33 9.79 -19.40
CA ASN A 791 -74.27 9.30 -20.81
C ASN A 791 -74.26 10.24 -22.05
N GLN A 792 -73.51 9.74 -23.06
CA GLN A 792 -73.47 10.00 -24.51
C GLN A 792 -72.35 10.91 -25.09
N GLY A 793 -71.64 10.34 -26.06
CA GLY A 793 -70.50 10.94 -26.79
C GLY A 793 -70.84 11.52 -28.16
N LEU A 794 -69.79 11.96 -28.87
CA LEU A 794 -69.72 12.20 -30.33
C LEU A 794 -68.26 12.40 -30.76
N ALA A 795 -67.91 11.87 -31.93
CA ALA A 795 -66.57 11.82 -32.54
C ALA A 795 -66.33 12.91 -33.60
N LEU A 796 -65.06 13.09 -34.00
CA LEU A 796 -64.41 13.76 -35.18
C LEU A 796 -63.25 14.67 -34.68
N ASP A 797 -62.05 14.80 -35.27
CA ASP A 797 -61.39 14.27 -36.46
C ASP A 797 -59.85 14.44 -36.27
N SER A 798 -59.06 13.68 -37.05
CA SER A 798 -57.59 13.64 -37.08
C SER A 798 -56.96 14.88 -37.74
N ASP A 799 -55.66 15.07 -37.48
CA ASP A 799 -54.77 16.11 -38.04
C ASP A 799 -54.82 17.49 -37.39
N SER A 800 -54.50 17.52 -36.09
CA SER A 800 -53.76 18.61 -35.40
C SER A 800 -53.35 18.26 -33.95
N VAL A 801 -53.63 17.04 -33.47
CA VAL A 801 -53.47 16.65 -32.05
C VAL A 801 -52.11 15.99 -31.73
N ALA A 802 -51.36 15.54 -32.73
CA ALA A 802 -50.11 14.82 -32.49
C ALA A 802 -48.93 15.68 -31.99
N ILE A 803 -48.92 16.99 -32.29
CA ILE A 803 -47.78 17.88 -31.94
C ILE A 803 -48.01 18.61 -30.61
N LEU A 804 -49.26 18.83 -30.20
CA LEU A 804 -49.61 19.44 -28.91
C LEU A 804 -49.82 18.43 -27.78
N ALA A 805 -50.08 17.14 -28.08
CA ALA A 805 -50.16 16.09 -27.08
C ALA A 805 -48.76 15.60 -26.61
N LEU A 806 -47.74 15.68 -27.46
CA LEU A 806 -46.37 15.29 -27.09
C LEU A 806 -45.74 16.30 -26.09
N LEU A 807 -46.06 17.59 -26.22
CA LEU A 807 -45.54 18.65 -25.34
C LEU A 807 -46.27 18.79 -24.00
N LEU A 808 -47.50 18.25 -23.88
CA LEU A 808 -48.27 18.26 -22.62
C LEU A 808 -48.10 16.98 -21.80
N LEU A 809 -47.76 15.84 -22.41
CA LEU A 809 -47.49 14.58 -21.70
C LEU A 809 -46.10 14.55 -21.03
N LEU A 810 -45.14 15.35 -21.51
CA LEU A 810 -43.81 15.48 -20.91
C LEU A 810 -43.77 16.42 -19.69
N ASN A 811 -44.72 17.35 -19.54
CA ASN A 811 -44.70 18.33 -18.44
C ASN A 811 -45.61 17.97 -17.24
N ILE A 812 -46.52 17.00 -17.37
CA ILE A 812 -47.39 16.56 -16.26
C ILE A 812 -46.79 15.37 -15.50
N GLY A 813 -45.96 14.52 -16.15
CA GLY A 813 -45.28 13.40 -15.48
C GLY A 813 -44.26 13.84 -14.43
N VAL A 814 -43.47 14.87 -14.73
CA VAL A 814 -42.36 15.32 -13.85
C VAL A 814 -42.89 16.13 -12.65
N VAL A 815 -43.94 16.93 -12.83
CA VAL A 815 -44.49 17.77 -11.74
C VAL A 815 -45.39 16.97 -10.78
N ALA A 816 -46.05 15.90 -11.24
CA ALA A 816 -46.86 15.03 -10.37
C ALA A 816 -45.99 14.14 -9.45
N ALA A 817 -44.81 13.70 -9.91
CA ALA A 817 -43.87 12.92 -9.09
C ALA A 817 -43.29 13.76 -7.92
N ILE A 818 -43.01 15.04 -8.16
CA ILE A 818 -42.42 15.95 -7.16
C ILE A 818 -43.41 16.33 -6.04
N ILE A 819 -44.71 16.38 -6.31
CA ILE A 819 -45.73 16.79 -5.32
C ILE A 819 -46.16 15.61 -4.42
N VAL A 820 -46.12 14.36 -4.90
CA VAL A 820 -46.47 13.20 -4.08
C VAL A 820 -45.33 12.86 -3.08
N ILE A 821 -44.06 13.05 -3.46
CA ILE A 821 -42.90 12.78 -2.60
C ILE A 821 -42.75 13.84 -1.47
N ARG A 822 -43.11 15.10 -1.71
CA ARG A 822 -43.03 16.17 -0.69
C ARG A 822 -44.06 16.08 0.44
N SER A 823 -45.09 15.24 0.34
CA SER A 823 -46.13 15.11 1.37
C SER A 823 -45.83 14.03 2.42
N ARG A 824 -44.95 13.06 2.13
CA ARG A 824 -44.55 12.00 3.08
C ARG A 824 -43.31 12.35 3.92
N SER A 825 -42.46 13.26 3.45
CA SER A 825 -41.21 13.67 4.14
C SER A 825 -41.44 14.56 5.38
N ARG A 826 -42.51 15.37 5.43
CA ARG A 826 -42.75 16.31 6.53
C ARG A 826 -43.21 15.68 7.84
N GLN A 827 -43.64 14.41 7.86
CA GLN A 827 -44.06 13.74 9.10
C GLN A 827 -42.91 12.99 9.80
N ASN A 828 -41.82 12.66 9.09
CA ASN A 828 -40.67 11.94 9.65
C ASN A 828 -39.54 12.86 10.18
N GLN A 829 -39.51 14.14 9.80
CA GLN A 829 -38.52 15.10 10.32
C GLN A 829 -38.70 15.41 11.83
N ASP A 830 -39.95 15.42 12.32
CA ASP A 830 -40.24 15.90 13.69
C ASP A 830 -40.00 14.84 14.78
N HIS A 831 -39.88 13.56 14.39
CA HIS A 831 -39.56 12.45 15.30
C HIS A 831 -38.05 12.21 15.43
N ARG A 832 -37.27 12.42 14.35
CA ARG A 832 -35.82 12.15 14.32
C ARG A 832 -35.01 13.23 15.07
N GLN A 833 -35.42 14.50 15.01
CA GLN A 833 -34.80 15.58 15.79
C GLN A 833 -34.97 15.43 17.32
N ARG A 834 -36.02 14.74 17.79
CA ARG A 834 -36.23 14.46 19.23
C ARG A 834 -35.44 13.25 19.72
N ALA A 835 -35.09 12.31 18.84
CA ALA A 835 -34.28 11.14 19.18
C ALA A 835 -32.78 11.49 19.30
N MET A 836 -32.25 12.37 18.43
CA MET A 836 -30.85 12.79 18.49
C MET A 836 -30.53 13.64 19.73
N ALA A 837 -31.46 14.49 20.18
CA ALA A 837 -31.29 15.29 21.40
C ALA A 837 -31.36 14.46 22.71
N ALA A 838 -31.82 13.20 22.64
CA ALA A 838 -31.82 12.28 23.77
C ALA A 838 -30.53 11.43 23.85
N PHE A 839 -29.89 11.19 22.70
CA PHE A 839 -28.63 10.44 22.58
C PHE A 839 -27.41 11.23 23.07
N GLU A 840 -27.34 12.54 22.79
CA GLU A 840 -26.24 13.41 23.28
C GLU A 840 -26.20 13.57 24.80
N ARG A 841 -27.30 13.25 25.51
CA ARG A 841 -27.40 13.38 26.97
C ARG A 841 -26.88 12.18 27.76
N SER A 842 -26.70 11.02 27.14
CA SER A 842 -26.21 9.81 27.82
C SER A 842 -24.70 9.61 27.73
N LEU A 843 -23.99 10.45 26.98
CA LEU A 843 -22.54 10.33 26.76
C LEU A 843 -21.66 10.95 27.86
N PHE A 844 -22.22 11.68 28.84
CA PHE A 844 -21.42 12.48 29.80
C PHE A 844 -21.94 12.52 31.26
N GLU A 845 -22.36 11.40 31.86
CA GLU A 845 -22.53 11.33 33.33
C GLU A 845 -21.57 10.30 33.96
N GLU A 846 -20.61 10.79 34.75
CA GLU A 846 -19.70 10.03 35.62
C GLU A 846 -20.39 9.57 36.92
N ASP A 847 -20.15 8.31 37.32
CA ASP A 847 -20.05 7.77 38.70
C ASP A 847 -19.97 6.23 38.56
N GLY A 848 -19.18 5.41 39.24
CA GLY A 848 -18.26 5.50 40.38
C GLY A 848 -17.86 4.06 40.74
N ALA A 849 -16.65 3.86 41.26
CA ALA A 849 -16.00 2.56 41.50
C ALA A 849 -16.73 1.60 42.46
N MET A 850 -16.54 0.26 42.29
CA MET A 850 -16.26 -0.69 43.39
C MET A 850 -15.94 -2.15 42.97
N THR A 851 -14.71 -2.57 43.30
CA THR A 851 -14.26 -3.82 43.96
C THR A 851 -14.53 -5.23 43.42
N SER A 852 -13.42 -5.98 43.32
CA SER A 852 -13.23 -7.43 43.13
C SER A 852 -13.73 -8.32 44.28
N PRO A 853 -13.93 -9.63 44.03
CA PRO A 853 -13.16 -10.65 44.76
C PRO A 853 -12.69 -11.88 43.95
N SER A 854 -11.75 -12.58 44.58
CA SER A 854 -10.84 -13.69 44.23
C SER A 854 -11.46 -15.12 44.07
N PRO A 855 -10.65 -16.16 43.71
CA PRO A 855 -11.04 -17.34 42.92
C PRO A 855 -11.18 -18.66 43.71
N THR A 856 -11.74 -19.68 43.04
CA THR A 856 -11.79 -21.11 43.41
C THR A 856 -12.14 -21.90 42.14
N GLU A 857 -11.73 -23.13 41.84
CA GLU A 857 -10.75 -24.11 42.34
C GLU A 857 -10.78 -25.28 41.32
N ASN A 858 -9.61 -25.86 41.07
CA ASN A 858 -9.23 -27.09 40.33
C ASN A 858 -10.28 -28.11 39.85
N GLN A 859 -10.02 -28.69 38.67
CA GLN A 859 -10.05 -30.15 38.48
C GLN A 859 -9.10 -30.63 37.36
N GLU A 860 -8.06 -31.38 37.77
CA GLU A 860 -7.15 -32.18 36.93
C GLU A 860 -7.88 -33.36 36.29
N PHE A 861 -7.45 -33.81 35.09
CA PHE A 861 -7.31 -35.24 34.77
C PHE A 861 -6.32 -35.48 33.62
N SER A 862 -5.69 -36.66 33.69
CA SER A 862 -4.33 -36.98 33.25
C SER A 862 -4.15 -37.57 31.85
N ILE A 863 -2.88 -37.55 31.41
CA ILE A 863 -2.26 -38.14 30.22
C ILE A 863 -2.14 -39.67 30.33
N GLU A 864 -2.42 -40.41 29.24
CA GLU A 864 -1.87 -41.74 28.90
C GLU A 864 -2.12 -41.98 27.39
N SER A 865 -1.12 -41.93 26.50
CA SER A 865 -0.12 -42.96 26.13
C SER A 865 -0.40 -43.60 24.76
N ILE A 866 0.58 -43.48 23.86
CA ILE A 866 0.71 -44.00 22.49
C ILE A 866 0.90 -45.54 22.48
N PRO A 867 0.59 -46.24 21.36
CA PRO A 867 1.56 -47.22 20.87
C PRO A 867 1.83 -47.19 19.35
N GLN A 868 3.12 -47.32 19.05
CA GLN A 868 3.76 -47.61 17.75
C GLN A 868 3.37 -48.99 17.18
N LEU A 869 3.45 -49.12 15.85
CA LEU A 869 3.64 -50.42 15.17
C LEU A 869 4.54 -50.24 13.93
N ILE A 870 5.68 -50.95 13.93
CA ILE A 870 6.61 -51.14 12.81
C ILE A 870 6.69 -52.65 12.47
N GLU A 871 6.86 -52.91 11.16
CA GLU A 871 7.46 -54.09 10.49
C GLU A 871 6.69 -55.41 10.23
N GLN A 872 6.57 -55.79 8.94
CA GLN A 872 7.41 -56.80 8.22
C GLN A 872 6.67 -57.62 7.09
N ASN A 873 7.14 -57.42 5.84
CA ASN A 873 7.65 -58.43 4.87
C ASN A 873 6.69 -59.28 3.96
N PRO A 874 7.17 -60.03 2.92
CA PRO A 874 7.28 -59.63 1.49
C PRO A 874 6.78 -60.71 0.48
N GLU A 875 7.00 -60.50 -0.85
CA GLU A 875 7.22 -61.48 -1.98
C GLU A 875 6.79 -60.82 -3.33
N ARG A 876 7.31 -61.07 -4.55
CA ARG A 876 8.41 -61.84 -5.17
C ARG A 876 8.21 -61.70 -6.71
N MET A 877 9.27 -61.53 -7.53
CA MET A 877 9.53 -62.30 -8.77
C MET A 877 10.70 -61.74 -9.59
N GLU A 878 11.66 -62.63 -9.86
CA GLU A 878 12.71 -62.55 -10.87
C GLU A 878 12.13 -62.80 -12.28
N GLU A 879 12.71 -62.20 -13.34
CA GLU A 879 13.18 -62.98 -14.49
C GLU A 879 14.16 -62.20 -15.40
N LYS A 880 15.25 -62.89 -15.76
CA LYS A 880 16.25 -62.52 -16.77
C LYS A 880 15.70 -62.74 -18.18
N THR A 881 16.15 -61.96 -19.18
CA THR A 881 17.02 -62.44 -20.30
C THR A 881 17.20 -61.41 -21.42
N SER A 882 18.45 -60.96 -21.57
CA SER A 882 19.25 -60.85 -22.81
C SER A 882 18.53 -60.85 -24.17
N ILE A 883 18.58 -59.71 -24.90
CA ILE A 883 18.67 -59.70 -26.37
C ILE A 883 19.71 -58.64 -26.80
N ASP A 884 20.64 -59.11 -27.63
CA ASP A 884 21.75 -58.41 -28.26
C ASP A 884 21.31 -57.37 -29.31
N LEU A 885 22.19 -56.38 -29.50
CA LEU A 885 22.19 -55.26 -30.45
C LEU A 885 21.82 -55.62 -31.91
N PRO A 886 21.41 -54.61 -32.69
CA PRO A 886 22.20 -54.31 -33.88
C PRO A 886 22.64 -52.84 -33.98
N ASN A 887 23.58 -52.67 -34.89
CA ASN A 887 24.61 -51.66 -35.01
C ASN A 887 24.15 -50.39 -35.76
N ILE A 888 24.96 -49.35 -35.53
CA ILE A 888 25.16 -48.10 -36.27
C ILE A 888 24.77 -48.13 -37.74
N GLY A 889 24.10 -47.05 -38.12
CA GLY A 889 24.05 -46.53 -39.48
C GLY A 889 22.64 -46.48 -40.02
N ASP A 890 21.93 -45.39 -39.73
CA ASP A 890 21.05 -44.73 -40.70
C ASP A 890 20.62 -43.33 -40.18
N LEU A 891 21.13 -42.29 -40.87
CA LEU A 891 20.44 -41.05 -41.26
C LEU A 891 20.20 -40.02 -40.13
N ILE A 892 20.97 -38.92 -39.96
CA ILE A 892 21.09 -37.73 -40.83
C ILE A 892 19.88 -37.53 -41.76
N ASP A 893 18.90 -36.77 -41.27
CA ASP A 893 18.42 -35.50 -41.85
C ASP A 893 17.82 -34.63 -40.74
#